data_AF-A0ABD7TDB9-F1
#
_entry.id   AF-A0ABD7TDB9-F1
#
_cell.length_a   1.000
_cell.length_b   1.000
_cell.length_c   1.000
_cell.angle_alpha   90.00
_cell.angle_beta   90.00
_cell.angle_gamma   90.00
#
_symmetry.space_group_name_H-M   'P 1'
#
loop_
_entity.id
_entity.type
_entity.pdbx_description
1 polymer ?
#
loop_
_entity_poly.entity_id
_entity_poly.type
_entity_poly.pdbx_seq_one_letter_code
_entity_poly.pdbx_strand_id
1 'polypeptide(L)'
;MTIKTAADLWDSLNSAGRLAPKSHDKQFVADLRAALHIPPSEGIGDYLKQHAVDTTSFLVAVLNALQPFGMMLNDIYELFAEGGVSHSNERLLIEFDFGQAGKVPFNVDAFRRAREILKNLDNMIPQRAYDFDDLRLISNGVFQALRETPGMDNTGFAPRIDTPAKSWMDDPQWPYTRPVPLPEPRLSDSLTQVLAPLASLIEQLCQRTGRYTSQDDLRSARRNDDPSRPERAPINQWSESRLAHAQDDHIARFHLLPLLWYCQQRVPLSQRDGLARRIEAIINTHSQIVPPRPVSRELEDLLDLPIWKQRSQLYSVWLITLLRRELKQSDERFQLMAQDNGLTFAFRPTLIAKLHVSNNVLDLMAELRVANPGVKLAGDGRSQNIQPDYSLVQHLADGTQRIVYVLEAKQYARANTRNFNEALYDYARVNTQALVALANYGPVPACQPKKLAELCTRNGDKNVSERCEAFAGVTPTNAISTHQLRLHFRRAVTEYALPLPRLIIDMSSSMGHVLNANAQGNWPILAGHIANSGMGLILNQHYPTSVSPGQPTHDAMLALFEKTVNGTKGIYDITRTERGLLMLFTDNSGFHEERNYHDKLAGVIILQPDGSLELRFNTLYESLLRRAIPRLIACTHVGEPY
;
A
#
# COMPACT_ATOMS: atom_id res chain seq x y z
N MET A 1 1.21 40.35 -4.87
CA MET A 1 2.03 41.03 -3.85
C MET A 1 3.49 40.74 -4.19
N THR A 2 4.44 41.66 -4.02
CA THR A 2 5.86 41.33 -4.26
C THR A 2 6.40 40.73 -2.97
N ILE A 3 6.55 39.41 -2.91
CA ILE A 3 7.11 38.69 -1.76
C ILE A 3 8.60 39.07 -1.67
N LYS A 4 8.99 39.81 -0.63
CA LYS A 4 10.38 40.28 -0.47
C LYS A 4 11.10 39.60 0.70
N THR A 5 10.36 39.16 1.72
CA THR A 5 10.92 38.54 2.93
C THR A 5 10.23 37.21 3.25
N ALA A 6 10.87 36.38 4.09
CA ALA A 6 10.27 35.16 4.62
C ALA A 6 8.97 35.46 5.42
N ALA A 7 8.92 36.58 6.13
CA ALA A 7 7.73 37.03 6.85
C ALA A 7 6.58 37.37 5.89
N ASP A 8 6.85 38.08 4.79
CA ASP A 8 5.84 38.37 3.76
C ASP A 8 5.29 37.07 3.13
N LEU A 9 6.17 36.10 2.91
CA LEU A 9 5.80 34.79 2.37
C LEU A 9 4.89 34.04 3.36
N TRP A 10 5.26 33.98 4.64
CA TRP A 10 4.42 33.38 5.67
C TRP A 10 3.05 34.06 5.81
N ASP A 11 3.02 35.40 5.81
CA ASP A 11 1.76 36.15 5.92
C ASP A 11 0.86 35.88 4.69
N SER A 12 1.43 35.74 3.48
CA SER A 12 0.69 35.32 2.28
C SER A 12 0.15 33.88 2.39
N LEU A 13 0.97 32.94 2.87
CA LEU A 13 0.57 31.54 3.10
C LEU A 13 -0.58 31.42 4.10
N ASN A 14 -0.53 32.19 5.17
CA ASN A 14 -1.49 32.13 6.28
C ASN A 14 -2.71 33.06 6.07
N SER A 15 -2.78 33.76 4.93
CA SER A 15 -3.91 34.64 4.59
C SER A 15 -5.10 33.89 3.97
N ALA A 16 -6.27 34.53 3.99
CA ALA A 16 -7.47 34.13 3.23
C ALA A 16 -7.96 32.67 3.42
N GLY A 17 -7.64 32.03 4.55
CA GLY A 17 -8.01 30.63 4.82
C GLY A 17 -7.30 29.61 3.92
N ARG A 18 -6.19 30.01 3.26
CA ARG A 18 -5.33 29.10 2.47
C ARG A 18 -4.76 27.99 3.34
N LEU A 19 -4.36 28.35 4.56
CA LEU A 19 -4.00 27.39 5.60
C LEU A 19 -5.08 27.33 6.70
N ALA A 20 -5.20 26.16 7.33
CA ALA A 20 -5.94 25.91 8.55
C ALA A 20 -4.99 25.32 9.62
N PRO A 21 -4.07 26.13 10.19
CA PRO A 21 -3.06 25.69 11.16
C PRO A 21 -3.60 24.99 12.41
N LYS A 22 -4.87 25.24 12.74
CA LYS A 22 -5.54 24.71 13.94
C LYS A 22 -6.22 23.36 13.71
N SER A 23 -6.45 22.96 12.46
CA SER A 23 -7.11 21.71 12.09
C SER A 23 -6.18 20.83 11.24
N HIS A 24 -6.43 20.71 9.95
CA HIS A 24 -5.79 19.74 9.05
C HIS A 24 -4.36 20.14 8.67
N ASP A 25 -3.97 21.42 8.72
CA ASP A 25 -2.57 21.83 8.41
C ASP A 25 -1.66 21.90 9.64
N LYS A 26 -2.12 21.42 10.80
CA LYS A 26 -1.31 21.49 12.02
C LYS A 26 0.01 20.73 11.88
N GLN A 27 0.01 19.59 11.17
CA GLN A 27 1.24 18.82 10.95
C GLN A 27 2.19 19.57 10.01
N PHE A 28 1.69 20.13 8.91
CA PHE A 28 2.47 21.02 8.03
C PHE A 28 3.14 22.15 8.82
N VAL A 29 2.41 22.80 9.73
CA VAL A 29 2.94 23.86 10.59
C VAL A 29 3.97 23.33 11.60
N ALA A 30 3.79 22.11 12.12
CA ALA A 30 4.77 21.48 13.00
C ALA A 30 6.06 21.12 12.27
N ASP A 31 5.96 20.58 11.05
CA ASP A 31 7.10 20.21 10.21
C ASP A 31 7.88 21.45 9.78
N LEU A 32 7.17 22.53 9.40
CA LEU A 32 7.78 23.82 9.09
C LEU A 32 8.55 24.40 10.28
N ARG A 33 7.99 24.32 11.49
CA ARG A 33 8.67 24.74 12.72
C ARG A 33 9.93 23.92 12.97
N ALA A 34 9.83 22.60 12.83
CA ALA A 34 10.97 21.71 13.04
C ALA A 34 12.11 22.02 12.05
N ALA A 35 11.79 22.19 10.76
CA ALA A 35 12.76 22.49 9.72
C ALA A 35 13.48 23.83 9.95
N LEU A 36 12.78 24.83 10.48
CA LEU A 36 13.32 26.16 10.76
C LEU A 36 13.81 26.34 12.21
N HIS A 37 13.78 25.28 13.02
CA HIS A 37 14.14 25.31 14.44
C HIS A 37 13.36 26.36 15.27
N ILE A 38 12.10 26.61 14.89
CA ILE A 38 11.25 27.61 15.57
C ILE A 38 10.68 27.00 16.85
N PRO A 39 10.87 27.63 18.03
CA PRO A 39 10.33 27.14 19.29
C PRO A 39 8.80 26.98 19.24
N PRO A 40 8.22 25.90 19.82
CA PRO A 40 6.77 25.67 19.82
C PRO A 40 5.94 26.79 20.45
N SER A 41 6.54 27.57 21.37
CA SER A 41 5.91 28.67 22.10
C SER A 41 5.81 29.97 21.32
N GLU A 42 6.54 30.11 20.20
CA GLU A 42 6.65 31.37 19.46
C GLU A 42 5.80 31.35 18.19
N GLY A 43 5.24 32.50 17.77
CA GLY A 43 4.54 32.60 16.49
C GLY A 43 5.52 32.56 15.31
N ILE A 44 5.23 31.78 14.26
CA ILE A 44 6.12 31.68 13.08
C ILE A 44 6.35 33.07 12.46
N GLY A 45 5.29 33.85 12.26
CA GLY A 45 5.41 35.20 11.70
C GLY A 45 6.24 36.16 12.56
N ASP A 46 6.12 36.07 13.89
CA ASP A 46 6.90 36.89 14.82
C ASP A 46 8.38 36.49 14.81
N TYR A 47 8.66 35.18 14.82
CA TYR A 47 10.00 34.64 14.72
C TYR A 47 10.71 35.10 13.44
N LEU A 48 10.03 35.01 12.28
CA LEU A 48 10.59 35.42 10.98
C LEU A 48 10.83 36.93 10.87
N LYS A 49 10.13 37.76 11.64
CA LYS A 49 10.37 39.20 11.71
C LYS A 49 11.57 39.54 12.60
N GLN A 50 11.86 38.71 13.59
CA GLN A 50 12.93 38.92 14.57
C GLN A 50 14.25 38.26 14.19
N HIS A 51 14.22 37.22 13.35
CA HIS A 51 15.39 36.45 12.95
C HIS A 51 15.69 36.62 11.45
N ALA A 52 16.98 36.63 11.09
CA ALA A 52 17.43 36.76 9.71
C ALA A 52 17.30 35.43 8.93
N VAL A 53 16.07 34.93 8.78
CA VAL A 53 15.77 33.79 7.91
C VAL A 53 15.60 34.32 6.49
N ASP A 54 16.45 33.89 5.58
CA ASP A 54 16.31 34.27 4.17
C ASP A 54 15.11 33.56 3.51
N THR A 55 14.54 34.22 2.51
CA THR A 55 13.34 33.74 1.79
C THR A 55 13.55 32.37 1.14
N THR A 56 14.77 32.04 0.71
CA THR A 56 15.08 30.75 0.07
C THR A 56 15.06 29.64 1.10
N SER A 57 15.71 29.81 2.25
CA SER A 57 15.68 28.84 3.35
C SER A 57 14.25 28.60 3.86
N PHE A 58 13.44 29.66 3.95
CA PHE A 58 12.03 29.54 4.31
C PHE A 58 11.24 28.76 3.26
N LEU A 59 11.43 29.05 1.97
CA LEU A 59 10.77 28.35 0.87
C LEU A 59 11.13 26.86 0.84
N VAL A 60 12.41 26.51 1.03
CA VAL A 60 12.87 25.11 1.17
C VAL A 60 12.09 24.39 2.27
N ALA A 61 11.98 25.02 3.45
CA ALA A 61 11.26 24.43 4.57
C ALA A 61 9.76 24.23 4.28
N VAL A 62 9.13 25.18 3.56
CA VAL A 62 7.75 25.06 3.11
C VAL A 62 7.58 23.90 2.12
N LEU A 63 8.44 23.78 1.11
CA LEU A 63 8.36 22.72 0.11
C LEU A 63 8.58 21.33 0.73
N ASN A 64 9.52 21.22 1.68
CA ASN A 64 9.72 19.99 2.44
C ASN A 64 8.46 19.62 3.24
N ALA A 65 7.81 20.58 3.89
CA ALA A 65 6.57 20.34 4.62
C ALA A 65 5.38 20.01 3.69
N LEU A 66 5.40 20.47 2.44
CA LEU A 66 4.41 20.14 1.40
C LEU A 66 4.68 18.80 0.71
N GLN A 67 5.86 18.22 0.86
CA GLN A 67 6.27 17.00 0.16
C GLN A 67 5.25 15.85 0.29
N PRO A 68 4.69 15.52 1.48
CA PRO A 68 3.70 14.45 1.59
C PRO A 68 2.46 14.70 0.73
N PHE A 69 2.00 15.95 0.64
CA PHE A 69 0.88 16.31 -0.21
C PHE A 69 1.20 16.11 -1.70
N GLY A 70 2.38 16.54 -2.13
CA GLY A 70 2.86 16.31 -3.50
C GLY A 70 2.92 14.83 -3.86
N MET A 71 3.35 13.97 -2.92
CA MET A 71 3.36 12.52 -3.09
C MET A 71 1.95 11.94 -3.25
N MET A 72 0.98 12.35 -2.40
CA MET A 72 -0.42 11.91 -2.54
C MET A 72 -0.99 12.30 -3.91
N LEU A 73 -0.76 13.55 -4.35
CA LEU A 73 -1.21 14.02 -5.66
C LEU A 73 -0.64 13.18 -6.80
N ASN A 74 0.64 12.81 -6.71
CA ASN A 74 1.28 11.97 -7.72
C ASN A 74 0.69 10.56 -7.73
N ASP A 75 0.54 9.91 -6.57
CA ASP A 75 -0.03 8.57 -6.46
C ASP A 75 -1.49 8.53 -6.98
N ILE A 76 -2.28 9.56 -6.69
CA ILE A 76 -3.65 9.71 -7.19
C ILE A 76 -3.65 9.92 -8.71
N TYR A 77 -2.78 10.79 -9.23
CA TYR A 77 -2.65 11.00 -10.67
C TYR A 77 -2.28 9.71 -11.40
N GLU A 78 -1.35 8.94 -10.84
CA GLU A 78 -0.93 7.65 -11.39
C GLU A 78 -2.02 6.59 -11.36
N LEU A 79 -2.82 6.55 -10.29
CA LEU A 79 -4.02 5.72 -10.20
C LEU A 79 -4.96 6.01 -11.39
N PHE A 80 -5.16 7.28 -11.74
CA PHE A 80 -6.02 7.66 -12.87
C PHE A 80 -5.38 7.39 -14.23
N ALA A 81 -4.10 7.77 -14.43
CA ALA A 81 -3.39 7.58 -15.69
C ALA A 81 -3.46 6.14 -16.20
N GLU A 82 -3.24 5.16 -15.31
CA GLU A 82 -3.26 3.74 -15.66
C GLU A 82 -4.67 3.17 -15.89
N GLY A 83 -5.73 3.86 -15.45
CA GLY A 83 -7.13 3.47 -15.67
C GLY A 83 -7.60 3.64 -17.12
N GLY A 84 -6.70 3.79 -18.09
CA GLY A 84 -7.02 4.09 -19.50
C GLY A 84 -7.14 5.58 -19.81
N VAL A 85 -6.63 6.45 -18.93
CA VAL A 85 -6.60 7.91 -19.12
C VAL A 85 -5.39 8.25 -20.00
N SER A 86 -5.47 7.92 -21.28
CA SER A 86 -4.46 8.27 -22.28
C SER A 86 -4.66 9.72 -22.77
N HIS A 87 -3.57 10.30 -23.27
CA HIS A 87 -3.36 11.73 -23.55
C HIS A 87 -4.37 12.39 -24.52
N SER A 88 -5.33 11.65 -25.08
CA SER A 88 -6.27 12.13 -26.10
C SER A 88 -7.69 12.43 -25.61
N ASN A 89 -8.02 12.17 -24.34
CA ASN A 89 -9.35 12.45 -23.78
C ASN A 89 -9.27 13.45 -22.62
N GLU A 90 -9.31 14.75 -22.96
CA GLU A 90 -9.38 15.92 -22.06
C GLU A 90 -10.65 15.99 -21.18
N ARG A 91 -11.33 14.86 -20.92
CA ARG A 91 -12.68 14.84 -20.35
C ARG A 91 -12.85 13.99 -19.10
N LEU A 92 -11.75 13.54 -18.46
CA LEU A 92 -11.86 12.90 -17.15
C LEU A 92 -11.99 13.92 -16.02
N LEU A 93 -13.26 14.15 -15.65
CA LEU A 93 -13.70 14.98 -14.55
C LEU A 93 -13.78 14.09 -13.30
N ILE A 94 -12.92 14.35 -12.34
CA ILE A 94 -13.08 13.87 -10.97
C ILE A 94 -14.06 14.83 -10.32
N GLU A 95 -15.33 14.47 -10.37
CA GLU A 95 -16.37 15.24 -9.71
C GLU A 95 -16.45 14.80 -8.25
N PHE A 96 -16.12 15.71 -7.34
CA PHE A 96 -16.53 15.54 -5.97
C PHE A 96 -17.85 16.27 -5.76
N ASP A 97 -18.88 15.51 -5.41
CA ASP A 97 -20.18 16.05 -5.02
C ASP A 97 -20.22 16.16 -3.50
N PHE A 98 -20.04 17.40 -3.00
CA PHE A 98 -20.04 17.71 -1.57
C PHE A 98 -21.45 17.95 -1.02
N GLY A 99 -22.49 17.51 -1.73
CA GLY A 99 -23.88 17.75 -1.36
C GLY A 99 -24.21 19.25 -1.38
N GLN A 100 -24.43 19.84 -0.21
CA GLN A 100 -24.87 21.24 -0.10
C GLN A 100 -23.81 22.26 -0.53
N ALA A 101 -22.51 21.91 -0.49
CA ALA A 101 -21.42 22.79 -0.94
C ALA A 101 -21.22 22.79 -2.47
N GLY A 102 -22.03 22.00 -3.20
CA GLY A 102 -21.98 21.89 -4.65
C GLY A 102 -20.92 20.91 -5.16
N LYS A 103 -20.96 20.69 -6.47
CA LYS A 103 -19.99 19.87 -7.20
C LYS A 103 -18.76 20.70 -7.49
N VAL A 104 -17.58 20.21 -7.11
CA VAL A 104 -16.32 20.80 -7.56
C VAL A 104 -15.71 19.85 -8.58
N PRO A 105 -15.80 20.17 -9.89
CA PRO A 105 -15.12 19.39 -10.90
C PRO A 105 -13.62 19.63 -10.82
N PHE A 106 -12.85 18.55 -10.62
CA PHE A 106 -11.42 18.56 -10.85
C PHE A 106 -11.13 17.76 -12.11
N ASN A 107 -10.72 18.41 -13.18
CA ASN A 107 -10.20 17.66 -14.31
C ASN A 107 -8.78 17.16 -14.00
N VAL A 108 -8.31 16.14 -14.72
CA VAL A 108 -6.92 15.67 -14.65
C VAL A 108 -5.91 16.82 -14.85
N ASP A 109 -6.28 17.88 -15.58
CA ASP A 109 -5.43 19.06 -15.72
C ASP A 109 -5.25 19.86 -14.42
N ALA A 110 -6.15 19.76 -13.45
CA ALA A 110 -5.94 20.36 -12.13
C ALA A 110 -4.80 19.64 -11.37
N PHE A 111 -4.74 18.32 -11.47
CA PHE A 111 -3.63 17.52 -10.93
C PHE A 111 -2.34 17.78 -11.72
N ARG A 112 -2.41 17.86 -13.05
CA ARG A 112 -1.26 18.21 -13.90
C ARG A 112 -0.72 19.60 -13.55
N ARG A 113 -1.59 20.61 -13.46
CA ARG A 113 -1.22 21.97 -13.05
C ARG A 113 -0.62 22.01 -11.66
N ALA A 114 -1.21 21.30 -10.68
CA ALA A 114 -0.64 21.21 -9.34
C ALA A 114 0.77 20.58 -9.35
N ARG A 115 0.97 19.52 -10.14
CA ARG A 115 2.28 18.88 -10.32
C ARG A 115 3.29 19.80 -11.02
N GLU A 116 2.86 20.51 -12.06
CA GLU A 116 3.71 21.49 -12.76
C GLU A 116 4.12 22.64 -11.85
N ILE A 117 3.18 23.16 -11.06
CA ILE A 117 3.43 24.19 -10.06
C ILE A 117 4.42 23.67 -9.00
N LEU A 118 4.20 22.48 -8.43
CA LEU A 118 5.13 21.88 -7.47
C LEU A 118 6.52 21.66 -8.08
N LYS A 119 6.60 21.20 -9.34
CA LYS A 119 7.85 21.05 -10.07
C LYS A 119 8.56 22.39 -10.29
N ASN A 120 7.81 23.45 -10.62
CA ASN A 120 8.38 24.77 -10.82
C ASN A 120 8.83 25.40 -9.50
N LEU A 121 8.10 25.16 -8.41
CA LEU A 121 8.48 25.53 -7.05
C LEU A 121 9.80 24.88 -6.64
N ASP A 122 9.98 23.58 -6.91
CA ASP A 122 11.26 22.89 -6.70
C ASP A 122 12.41 23.56 -7.49
N ASN A 123 12.13 24.02 -8.71
CA ASN A 123 13.10 24.74 -9.55
C ASN A 123 13.39 26.19 -9.09
N MET A 124 12.73 26.70 -8.03
CA MET A 124 13.05 28.01 -7.45
C MET A 124 14.32 27.98 -6.58
N ILE A 125 14.73 26.79 -6.14
CA ILE A 125 15.95 26.58 -5.36
C ILE A 125 17.01 25.99 -6.30
N PRO A 126 18.29 26.39 -6.20
CA PRO A 126 19.35 25.73 -6.96
C PRO A 126 19.41 24.25 -6.58
N GLN A 127 19.08 23.38 -7.53
CA GLN A 127 19.14 21.93 -7.34
C GLN A 127 20.04 21.30 -8.40
N ARG A 128 20.71 20.23 -8.01
CA ARG A 128 21.54 19.45 -8.93
C ARG A 128 20.68 18.37 -9.58
N ALA A 129 20.63 18.40 -10.90
CA ALA A 129 19.89 17.49 -11.73
C ALA A 129 20.79 16.38 -12.26
N TYR A 130 20.24 15.17 -12.31
CA TYR A 130 20.95 13.96 -12.71
C TYR A 130 20.11 13.12 -13.68
N ASP A 131 20.80 12.42 -14.56
CA ASP A 131 20.32 11.23 -15.23
C ASP A 131 20.49 9.98 -14.31
N PHE A 132 19.84 8.86 -14.60
CA PHE A 132 20.15 7.61 -13.87
C PHE A 132 21.55 7.11 -14.24
N ASP A 133 21.94 7.21 -15.51
CA ASP A 133 23.26 6.74 -15.96
C ASP A 133 24.37 7.63 -15.39
N ASP A 134 24.09 8.91 -15.14
CA ASP A 134 25.01 9.83 -14.46
C ASP A 134 25.44 9.29 -13.09
N LEU A 135 24.55 8.61 -12.35
CA LEU A 135 24.89 8.08 -11.01
C LEU A 135 26.00 7.02 -11.09
N ARG A 136 25.91 6.12 -12.07
CA ARG A 136 26.93 5.09 -12.32
C ARG A 136 28.22 5.72 -12.84
N LEU A 137 28.12 6.71 -13.72
CA LEU A 137 29.28 7.44 -14.26
C LEU A 137 30.02 8.23 -13.17
N ILE A 138 29.30 8.89 -12.27
CA ILE A 138 29.88 9.55 -11.09
C ILE A 138 30.59 8.52 -10.20
N SER A 139 29.90 7.43 -9.85
CA SER A 139 30.50 6.37 -9.03
C SER A 139 31.80 5.84 -9.63
N ASN A 140 31.78 5.46 -10.90
CA ASN A 140 32.93 4.89 -11.60
C ASN A 140 34.05 5.92 -11.77
N GLY A 141 33.71 7.16 -12.12
CA GLY A 141 34.67 8.25 -12.26
C GLY A 141 35.37 8.56 -10.94
N VAL A 142 34.62 8.68 -9.83
CA VAL A 142 35.20 8.94 -8.50
C VAL A 142 36.08 7.77 -8.07
N PHE A 143 35.65 6.53 -8.32
CA PHE A 143 36.43 5.33 -8.04
C PHE A 143 37.74 5.30 -8.84
N GLN A 144 37.69 5.58 -10.14
CA GLN A 144 38.88 5.66 -10.99
C GLN A 144 39.83 6.74 -10.48
N ALA A 145 39.30 7.93 -10.18
CA ALA A 145 40.07 9.02 -9.63
C ALA A 145 40.79 8.57 -8.33
N LEU A 146 40.09 7.92 -7.41
CA LEU A 146 40.71 7.39 -6.19
C LEU A 146 41.89 6.44 -6.48
N ARG A 147 41.74 5.51 -7.43
CA ARG A 147 42.80 4.56 -7.81
C ARG A 147 44.04 5.23 -8.39
N GLU A 148 43.86 6.34 -9.10
CA GLU A 148 44.95 7.12 -9.67
C GLU A 148 45.62 8.05 -8.64
N THR A 149 45.08 8.14 -7.42
CA THR A 149 45.62 9.03 -6.39
C THR A 149 46.82 8.38 -5.69
N PRO A 150 48.00 9.04 -5.66
CA PRO A 150 49.20 8.49 -5.04
C PRO A 150 49.00 8.15 -3.56
N GLY A 151 49.57 7.02 -3.11
CA GLY A 151 49.48 6.57 -1.72
C GLY A 151 48.18 5.84 -1.37
N MET A 152 47.31 5.60 -2.36
CA MET A 152 46.14 4.73 -2.21
C MET A 152 46.49 3.28 -2.55
N ASP A 153 46.17 2.35 -1.67
CA ASP A 153 46.48 0.92 -1.83
C ASP A 153 45.48 0.26 -2.81
N ASN A 154 45.99 -0.32 -3.90
CA ASN A 154 45.17 -0.88 -4.99
C ASN A 154 44.68 -2.32 -4.70
N THR A 155 45.08 -2.91 -3.58
CA THR A 155 44.95 -4.36 -3.32
C THR A 155 43.63 -4.78 -2.65
N GLY A 156 42.72 -3.85 -2.38
CA GLY A 156 41.36 -4.17 -1.97
C GLY A 156 40.65 -2.98 -1.36
N PHE A 157 39.65 -2.45 -2.07
CA PHE A 157 38.66 -1.54 -1.49
C PHE A 157 37.74 -2.33 -0.54
N ALA A 158 38.31 -2.82 0.57
CA ALA A 158 37.54 -3.22 1.74
C ALA A 158 37.56 -2.00 2.67
N PRO A 159 36.62 -1.06 2.50
CA PRO A 159 36.60 0.15 3.34
C PRO A 159 36.47 -0.27 4.81
N ARG A 160 37.29 0.32 5.69
CA ARG A 160 36.93 0.35 7.12
C ARG A 160 35.82 1.38 7.24
N ILE A 161 34.63 1.00 6.81
CA ILE A 161 33.44 1.82 6.99
C ILE A 161 33.19 1.88 8.49
N ASP A 162 32.79 3.06 8.96
CA ASP A 162 32.35 3.21 10.34
C ASP A 162 31.29 2.15 10.71
N THR A 163 31.33 1.65 11.94
CA THR A 163 30.48 0.54 12.39
C THR A 163 28.99 0.77 12.13
N PRO A 164 28.42 1.97 12.32
CA PRO A 164 27.03 2.28 12.00
C PRO A 164 26.74 2.22 10.49
N ALA A 165 27.64 2.74 9.65
CA ALA A 165 27.45 2.73 8.20
C ALA A 165 27.56 1.31 7.64
N LYS A 166 28.51 0.50 8.13
CA LYS A 166 28.60 -0.92 7.80
C LYS A 166 27.33 -1.67 8.22
N SER A 167 26.89 -1.51 9.46
CA SER A 167 25.66 -2.13 9.96
C SER A 167 24.44 -1.75 9.11
N TRP A 168 24.37 -0.51 8.64
CA TRP A 168 23.27 -0.04 7.79
C TRP A 168 23.32 -0.65 6.38
N MET A 169 24.51 -0.83 5.79
CA MET A 169 24.64 -1.51 4.50
C MET A 169 24.57 -3.03 4.58
N ASP A 170 24.75 -3.63 5.74
CA ASP A 170 24.54 -5.07 5.93
C ASP A 170 23.06 -5.39 6.25
N ASP A 171 22.26 -4.37 6.61
CA ASP A 171 20.84 -4.52 6.93
C ASP A 171 20.01 -4.86 5.67
N PRO A 172 19.27 -5.99 5.64
CA PRO A 172 18.37 -6.30 4.54
C PRO A 172 17.16 -5.36 4.46
N GLN A 173 16.83 -4.63 5.54
CA GLN A 173 15.72 -3.67 5.61
C GLN A 173 16.11 -2.26 5.14
N TRP A 174 17.25 -2.16 4.49
CA TRP A 174 17.78 -0.93 3.92
C TRP A 174 16.99 -0.42 2.70
N PRO A 175 16.72 0.90 2.54
CA PRO A 175 16.86 2.02 3.48
C PRO A 175 15.52 2.30 4.19
N TYR A 176 14.69 1.27 4.36
CA TYR A 176 13.27 1.37 4.67
C TYR A 176 12.97 1.67 6.14
N THR A 177 13.91 1.36 7.04
CA THR A 177 13.68 1.44 8.49
C THR A 177 14.57 2.44 9.22
N ARG A 178 15.66 2.91 8.58
CA ARG A 178 16.68 3.76 9.22
C ARG A 178 17.25 4.81 8.25
N PRO A 179 17.49 6.05 8.71
CA PRO A 179 18.12 7.08 7.91
C PRO A 179 19.53 6.69 7.49
N VAL A 180 20.01 7.27 6.39
CA VAL A 180 21.36 7.02 5.89
C VAL A 180 22.43 7.61 6.83
N PRO A 181 23.44 6.81 7.24
CA PRO A 181 24.55 7.30 8.05
C PRO A 181 25.56 8.02 7.15
N LEU A 182 25.30 9.29 6.88
CA LEU A 182 26.24 10.18 6.19
C LEU A 182 27.36 10.61 7.15
N PRO A 183 28.59 10.80 6.66
CA PRO A 183 29.68 11.23 7.51
C PRO A 183 29.61 12.73 7.82
N GLU A 184 30.10 13.14 8.99
CA GLU A 184 30.01 14.53 9.45
C GLU A 184 30.82 15.50 8.57
N PRO A 185 30.23 16.64 8.15
CA PRO A 185 30.91 17.59 7.28
C PRO A 185 32.01 18.35 8.02
N ARG A 186 33.26 18.21 7.56
CA ARG A 186 34.39 19.07 7.95
C ARG A 186 34.42 20.31 7.06
N LEU A 187 33.82 21.40 7.54
CA LEU A 187 33.57 22.63 6.76
C LEU A 187 34.83 23.25 6.14
N SER A 188 36.02 23.03 6.71
CA SER A 188 37.29 23.56 6.21
C SER A 188 38.05 22.63 5.24
N ASP A 189 37.54 21.42 4.95
CA ASP A 189 38.19 20.43 4.09
C ASP A 189 37.65 20.49 2.65
N SER A 190 38.51 20.79 1.69
CA SER A 190 38.17 20.96 0.26
C SER A 190 37.48 19.72 -0.32
N LEU A 191 37.98 18.52 0.03
CA LEU A 191 37.39 17.26 -0.39
C LEU A 191 35.98 17.08 0.17
N THR A 192 35.76 17.46 1.43
CA THR A 192 34.43 17.37 2.05
C THR A 192 33.43 18.32 1.38
N GLN A 193 33.84 19.54 1.03
CA GLN A 193 33.00 20.50 0.31
C GLN A 193 32.57 19.97 -1.06
N VAL A 194 33.51 19.40 -1.83
CA VAL A 194 33.24 18.84 -3.16
C VAL A 194 32.37 17.57 -3.10
N LEU A 195 32.41 16.82 -1.99
CA LEU A 195 31.58 15.64 -1.77
C LEU A 195 30.17 15.96 -1.27
N ALA A 196 29.89 17.18 -0.82
CA ALA A 196 28.57 17.56 -0.32
C ALA A 196 27.42 17.31 -1.32
N PRO A 197 27.57 17.56 -2.63
CA PRO A 197 26.55 17.19 -3.62
C PRO A 197 26.28 15.68 -3.67
N LEU A 198 27.30 14.84 -3.48
CA LEU A 198 27.15 13.39 -3.44
C LEU A 198 26.42 12.93 -2.16
N ALA A 199 26.74 13.53 -1.01
CA ALA A 199 26.03 13.27 0.24
C ALA A 199 24.54 13.62 0.12
N SER A 200 24.22 14.80 -0.43
CA SER A 200 22.83 15.22 -0.65
C SER A 200 22.09 14.31 -1.64
N LEU A 201 22.76 13.88 -2.72
CA LEU A 201 22.21 12.90 -3.66
C LEU A 201 21.84 11.58 -2.96
N ILE A 202 22.75 11.04 -2.13
CA ILE A 202 22.51 9.81 -1.38
C ILE A 202 21.33 9.98 -0.42
N GLU A 203 21.28 11.09 0.30
CA GLU A 203 20.18 11.42 1.22
C GLU A 203 18.83 11.44 0.52
N GLN A 204 18.71 12.18 -0.58
CA GLN A 204 17.47 12.30 -1.34
C GLN A 204 17.00 10.96 -1.89
N LEU A 205 17.93 10.15 -2.42
CA LEU A 205 17.63 8.80 -2.90
C LEU A 205 17.12 7.91 -1.76
N CYS A 206 17.79 7.90 -0.61
CA CYS A 206 17.41 7.07 0.53
C CYS A 206 16.09 7.54 1.16
N GLN A 207 15.89 8.84 1.30
CA GLN A 207 14.66 9.42 1.85
C GLN A 207 13.45 9.05 0.98
N ARG A 208 13.57 9.19 -0.36
CA ARG A 208 12.50 8.78 -1.27
C ARG A 208 12.26 7.28 -1.25
N THR A 209 13.33 6.48 -1.17
CA THR A 209 13.23 5.01 -1.10
C THR A 209 12.65 4.54 0.24
N GLY A 210 12.83 5.30 1.31
CA GLY A 210 12.29 5.04 2.64
C GLY A 210 10.76 5.07 2.71
N ARG A 211 10.05 5.47 1.64
CA ARG A 211 8.58 5.36 1.53
C ARG A 211 8.10 3.93 1.23
N TYR A 212 9.02 3.04 0.87
CA TYR A 212 8.75 1.62 0.61
C TYR A 212 9.15 0.80 1.83
N THR A 213 8.69 -0.44 1.91
CA THR A 213 9.05 -1.35 3.02
C THR A 213 10.04 -2.44 2.64
N SER A 214 10.26 -2.67 1.35
CA SER A 214 11.18 -3.66 0.83
C SER A 214 11.59 -3.34 -0.60
N GLN A 215 12.61 -4.05 -1.09
CA GLN A 215 13.04 -3.94 -2.49
C GLN A 215 11.94 -4.38 -3.45
N ASP A 216 11.16 -5.41 -3.11
CA ASP A 216 10.06 -5.88 -3.95
C ASP A 216 8.91 -4.88 -3.96
N ASP A 217 8.67 -4.19 -2.85
CA ASP A 217 7.72 -3.10 -2.78
C ASP A 217 8.15 -1.91 -3.65
N LEU A 218 9.44 -1.54 -3.63
CA LEU A 218 10.00 -0.56 -4.55
C LEU A 218 9.85 -0.98 -6.02
N ARG A 219 10.16 -2.24 -6.34
CA ARG A 219 10.03 -2.80 -7.70
C ARG A 219 8.60 -2.76 -8.22
N SER A 220 7.60 -2.85 -7.36
CA SER A 220 6.19 -2.74 -7.76
C SER A 220 5.82 -1.37 -8.37
N ALA A 221 6.66 -0.34 -8.19
CA ALA A 221 6.50 0.96 -8.82
C ALA A 221 7.07 1.06 -10.24
N ARG A 222 7.75 0.02 -10.75
CA ARG A 222 8.32 0.02 -12.11
C ARG A 222 7.23 -0.01 -13.17
N ARG A 223 7.52 0.69 -14.26
CA ARG A 223 6.70 0.71 -15.48
C ARG A 223 7.57 0.34 -16.67
N ASN A 224 7.11 -0.62 -17.47
CA ASN A 224 7.81 -1.06 -18.67
C ASN A 224 7.67 -0.06 -19.84
N ASP A 225 6.70 0.85 -19.75
CA ASP A 225 6.38 1.88 -20.73
C ASP A 225 6.88 3.27 -20.31
N ASP A 226 7.73 3.38 -19.27
CA ASP A 226 8.32 4.67 -18.89
C ASP A 226 9.17 5.16 -20.07
N PRO A 227 8.79 6.28 -20.73
CA PRO A 227 9.40 6.68 -21.99
C PRO A 227 10.91 6.81 -21.84
N SER A 228 11.61 6.12 -22.74
CA SER A 228 13.04 6.26 -22.99
C SER A 228 13.41 7.74 -23.17
N ARG A 229 14.06 8.29 -22.13
CA ARG A 229 14.74 9.58 -21.89
C ARG A 229 15.22 10.44 -23.09
N PRO A 230 15.56 11.76 -22.91
CA PRO A 230 16.30 12.30 -21.74
C PRO A 230 16.04 13.77 -21.30
N GLU A 231 16.05 14.00 -19.98
CA GLU A 231 16.70 15.19 -19.42
C GLU A 231 17.14 14.90 -17.98
N ARG A 232 18.29 15.48 -17.61
CA ARG A 232 18.73 15.50 -16.21
C ARG A 232 17.65 16.20 -15.41
N ALA A 233 17.20 15.56 -14.33
CA ALA A 233 16.20 16.15 -13.44
C ALA A 233 16.67 16.04 -11.99
N PRO A 234 16.33 17.00 -11.13
CA PRO A 234 16.50 16.86 -9.68
C PRO A 234 15.85 15.56 -9.15
N ILE A 235 16.44 14.94 -8.12
CA ILE A 235 16.00 13.62 -7.64
C ILE A 235 14.56 13.64 -7.14
N ASN A 236 14.12 14.68 -6.44
CA ASN A 236 12.71 14.89 -6.05
C ASN A 236 11.73 14.86 -7.23
N GLN A 237 12.17 15.22 -8.44
CA GLN A 237 11.33 15.25 -9.64
C GLN A 237 11.31 13.92 -10.43
N TRP A 238 12.10 12.92 -10.03
CA TRP A 238 12.08 11.63 -10.73
C TRP A 238 10.74 10.92 -10.53
N SER A 239 10.23 10.27 -11.58
CA SER A 239 9.11 9.33 -11.45
C SER A 239 9.48 8.20 -10.48
N GLU A 240 8.47 7.57 -9.89
CA GLU A 240 8.66 6.44 -8.99
C GLU A 240 9.23 5.23 -9.71
N SER A 241 8.83 5.02 -10.97
CA SER A 241 9.45 4.04 -11.86
C SER A 241 10.94 4.32 -12.04
N ARG A 242 11.33 5.57 -12.36
CA ARG A 242 12.74 5.97 -12.51
C ARG A 242 13.53 5.78 -11.21
N LEU A 243 12.97 6.13 -10.06
CA LEU A 243 13.59 5.87 -8.76
C LEU A 243 13.80 4.37 -8.53
N ALA A 244 12.77 3.55 -8.81
CA ALA A 244 12.82 2.10 -8.65
C ALA A 244 13.82 1.42 -9.60
N HIS A 245 13.98 1.93 -10.83
CA HIS A 245 15.05 1.51 -11.72
C HIS A 245 16.42 1.95 -11.19
N ALA A 246 16.52 3.17 -10.67
CA ALA A 246 17.77 3.71 -10.18
C ALA A 246 18.35 3.03 -8.95
N GLN A 247 17.47 2.49 -8.11
CA GLN A 247 17.83 1.81 -6.86
C GLN A 247 17.80 0.27 -6.99
N ASP A 248 17.62 -0.31 -8.19
CA ASP A 248 17.53 -1.77 -8.33
C ASP A 248 18.80 -2.50 -7.92
N ASP A 249 19.93 -1.92 -8.29
CA ASP A 249 21.28 -2.39 -7.96
C ASP A 249 21.77 -1.81 -6.63
N HIS A 250 20.87 -1.16 -5.89
CA HIS A 250 21.17 -0.47 -4.63
C HIS A 250 22.34 0.51 -4.77
N ILE A 251 22.36 1.33 -5.83
CA ILE A 251 23.45 2.27 -6.12
C ILE A 251 23.84 3.16 -4.93
N ALA A 252 22.87 3.65 -4.15
CA ALA A 252 23.17 4.45 -2.97
C ALA A 252 23.86 3.63 -1.86
N ARG A 253 23.46 2.37 -1.68
CA ARG A 253 24.00 1.44 -0.66
C ARG A 253 25.38 0.92 -1.01
N PHE A 254 25.57 0.36 -2.20
CA PHE A 254 26.78 -0.41 -2.53
C PHE A 254 27.83 0.38 -3.32
N HIS A 255 27.43 1.51 -3.91
CA HIS A 255 28.34 2.30 -4.74
C HIS A 255 28.64 3.65 -4.10
N LEU A 256 27.64 4.50 -3.92
CA LEU A 256 27.85 5.91 -3.56
C LEU A 256 28.25 6.09 -2.09
N LEU A 257 27.57 5.45 -1.14
CA LEU A 257 27.87 5.60 0.28
C LEU A 257 29.27 5.07 0.68
N PRO A 258 29.70 3.86 0.24
CA PRO A 258 31.05 3.39 0.50
C PRO A 258 32.13 4.33 -0.04
N LEU A 259 31.93 4.86 -1.24
CA LEU A 259 32.83 5.84 -1.86
C LEU A 259 32.94 7.11 -1.00
N LEU A 260 31.80 7.65 -0.55
CA LEU A 260 31.77 8.84 0.29
C LEU A 260 32.56 8.65 1.58
N TRP A 261 32.32 7.57 2.31
CA TRP A 261 33.05 7.25 3.55
C TRP A 261 34.54 7.00 3.30
N TYR A 262 34.88 6.30 2.22
CA TYR A 262 36.27 6.02 1.87
C TYR A 262 37.05 7.29 1.56
N CYS A 263 36.49 8.20 0.75
CA CYS A 263 37.08 9.50 0.48
C CYS A 263 37.36 10.28 1.76
N GLN A 264 36.40 10.31 2.68
CA GLN A 264 36.55 11.09 3.90
C GLN A 264 37.60 10.52 4.86
N GLN A 265 37.67 9.20 5.02
CA GLN A 265 38.49 8.57 6.05
C GLN A 265 39.90 8.16 5.60
N ARG A 266 40.08 7.81 4.31
CA ARG A 266 41.31 7.14 3.84
C ARG A 266 42.21 8.01 2.98
N VAL A 267 41.68 9.09 2.38
CA VAL A 267 42.49 9.95 1.51
C VAL A 267 43.46 10.79 2.35
N PRO A 268 44.79 10.66 2.14
CA PRO A 268 45.80 11.44 2.86
C PRO A 268 45.58 12.94 2.67
N LEU A 269 45.77 13.74 3.73
CA LEU A 269 45.58 15.20 3.71
C LEU A 269 46.30 15.88 2.53
N SER A 270 47.52 15.44 2.22
CA SER A 270 48.34 15.98 1.11
C SER A 270 47.76 15.74 -0.29
N GLN A 271 46.82 14.80 -0.44
CA GLN A 271 46.21 14.45 -1.72
C GLN A 271 44.77 14.97 -1.88
N ARG A 272 44.16 15.50 -0.80
CA ARG A 272 42.74 15.87 -0.78
C ARG A 272 42.40 16.97 -1.79
N ASP A 273 43.23 18.01 -1.93
CA ASP A 273 42.99 19.09 -2.89
C ASP A 273 43.09 18.63 -4.36
N GLY A 274 44.04 17.73 -4.64
CA GLY A 274 44.21 17.14 -5.97
C GLY A 274 43.02 16.26 -6.36
N LEU A 275 42.58 15.40 -5.43
CA LEU A 275 41.40 14.56 -5.60
C LEU A 275 40.13 15.39 -5.70
N ALA A 276 39.96 16.42 -4.86
CA ALA A 276 38.80 17.31 -4.85
C ALA A 276 38.56 17.91 -6.23
N ARG A 277 39.59 18.47 -6.88
CA ARG A 277 39.47 19.03 -8.24
C ARG A 277 39.00 18.02 -9.28
N ARG A 278 39.48 16.77 -9.21
CA ARG A 278 39.05 15.71 -10.15
C ARG A 278 37.62 15.27 -9.88
N ILE A 279 37.24 15.08 -8.61
CA ILE A 279 35.86 14.72 -8.23
C ILE A 279 34.89 15.83 -8.64
N GLU A 280 35.26 17.09 -8.44
CA GLU A 280 34.44 18.24 -8.84
C GLU A 280 34.19 18.23 -10.35
N ALA A 281 35.23 18.00 -11.15
CA ALA A 281 35.09 17.87 -12.60
C ALA A 281 34.16 16.72 -13.00
N ILE A 282 34.27 15.55 -12.35
CA ILE A 282 33.40 14.39 -12.58
C ILE A 282 31.95 14.73 -12.25
N ILE A 283 31.70 15.28 -11.07
CA ILE A 283 30.34 15.67 -10.63
C ILE A 283 29.76 16.69 -11.60
N ASN A 284 30.50 17.72 -11.99
CA ASN A 284 30.01 18.75 -12.90
C ASN A 284 29.79 18.25 -14.32
N THR A 285 30.56 17.26 -14.79
CA THR A 285 30.35 16.63 -16.11
C THR A 285 29.06 15.82 -16.13
N HIS A 286 28.75 15.12 -15.03
CA HIS A 286 27.64 14.20 -14.89
C HIS A 286 26.46 14.78 -14.10
N SER A 287 26.33 16.10 -14.07
CA SER A 287 25.16 16.74 -13.49
C SER A 287 24.95 18.12 -14.09
N GLN A 288 23.84 18.76 -13.73
CA GLN A 288 23.56 20.13 -14.11
C GLN A 288 22.99 20.87 -12.90
N ILE A 289 23.44 22.09 -12.66
CA ILE A 289 22.75 22.98 -11.71
C ILE A 289 21.57 23.59 -12.45
N VAL A 290 20.36 23.31 -11.96
CA VAL A 290 19.16 23.99 -12.43
C VAL A 290 19.17 25.40 -11.81
N PRO A 291 19.22 26.47 -12.63
CA PRO A 291 19.26 27.82 -12.09
C PRO A 291 17.94 28.12 -11.37
N PRO A 292 18.00 28.79 -10.20
CA PRO A 292 16.80 29.13 -9.45
C PRO A 292 15.93 30.08 -10.30
N ARG A 293 14.64 29.76 -10.40
CA ARG A 293 13.64 30.71 -10.91
C ARG A 293 13.27 31.70 -9.80
N PRO A 294 13.07 33.00 -10.11
CA PRO A 294 12.62 33.96 -9.10
C PRO A 294 11.31 33.49 -8.46
N VAL A 295 11.17 33.73 -7.14
CA VAL A 295 9.95 33.40 -6.37
C VAL A 295 8.75 34.02 -7.08
N SER A 296 7.98 33.16 -7.75
CA SER A 296 6.86 33.56 -8.59
C SER A 296 5.55 33.47 -7.79
N ARG A 297 4.44 33.87 -8.41
CA ARG A 297 3.09 33.64 -7.87
C ARG A 297 2.73 32.15 -7.76
N GLU A 298 3.57 31.23 -8.20
CA GLU A 298 3.25 29.79 -8.25
C GLU A 298 2.90 29.16 -6.90
N LEU A 299 3.50 29.59 -5.80
CA LEU A 299 3.11 29.09 -4.47
C LEU A 299 1.71 29.58 -4.10
N GLU A 300 1.39 30.84 -4.42
CA GLU A 300 0.04 31.39 -4.25
C GLU A 300 -0.94 30.65 -5.18
N ASP A 301 -0.54 30.39 -6.42
CA ASP A 301 -1.34 29.66 -7.40
C ASP A 301 -1.64 28.24 -6.91
N LEU A 302 -0.66 27.51 -6.35
CA LEU A 302 -0.86 26.17 -5.75
C LEU A 302 -1.94 26.19 -4.67
N LEU A 303 -1.87 27.16 -3.77
CA LEU A 303 -2.75 27.26 -2.59
C LEU A 303 -4.14 27.78 -2.96
N ASP A 304 -4.22 28.55 -4.05
CA ASP A 304 -5.47 29.02 -4.63
C ASP A 304 -6.13 27.95 -5.51
N LEU A 305 -5.40 26.90 -5.92
CA LEU A 305 -6.00 25.78 -6.62
C LEU A 305 -7.14 25.18 -5.77
N PRO A 306 -8.30 24.88 -6.37
CA PRO A 306 -9.38 24.25 -5.64
C PRO A 306 -8.97 22.93 -4.98
N ILE A 307 -7.95 22.24 -5.52
CA ILE A 307 -7.47 20.94 -5.04
C ILE A 307 -6.80 21.08 -3.68
N TRP A 308 -6.13 22.21 -3.45
CA TRP A 308 -5.56 22.55 -2.17
C TRP A 308 -6.65 22.73 -1.13
N LYS A 309 -7.72 23.46 -1.45
CA LYS A 309 -8.86 23.69 -0.51
C LYS A 309 -9.53 22.39 -0.08
N GLN A 310 -9.54 21.38 -0.95
CA GLN A 310 -10.09 20.05 -0.69
C GLN A 310 -9.03 18.99 -0.34
N ARG A 311 -7.82 19.41 0.03
CA ARG A 311 -6.69 18.51 0.38
C ARG A 311 -7.06 17.44 1.40
N SER A 312 -8.03 17.73 2.26
CA SER A 312 -8.51 16.74 3.20
C SER A 312 -9.21 15.57 2.51
N GLN A 313 -10.10 15.80 1.57
CA GLN A 313 -10.78 14.69 0.88
C GLN A 313 -9.82 13.90 -0.03
N LEU A 314 -8.76 14.54 -0.53
CA LEU A 314 -7.72 13.81 -1.28
C LEU A 314 -7.06 12.71 -0.45
N TYR A 315 -6.99 12.87 0.87
CA TYR A 315 -6.44 11.83 1.73
C TYR A 315 -7.23 10.53 1.63
N SER A 316 -8.57 10.58 1.65
CA SER A 316 -9.39 9.36 1.56
C SER A 316 -9.22 8.69 0.18
N VAL A 317 -9.09 9.49 -0.89
CA VAL A 317 -8.80 8.98 -2.23
C VAL A 317 -7.40 8.36 -2.31
N TRP A 318 -6.41 9.00 -1.68
CA TRP A 318 -5.05 8.48 -1.63
C TRP A 318 -4.97 7.10 -0.95
N LEU A 319 -5.79 6.82 0.06
CA LEU A 319 -5.84 5.48 0.68
C LEU A 319 -6.21 4.37 -0.33
N ILE A 320 -7.03 4.67 -1.36
CA ILE A 320 -7.33 3.70 -2.43
C ILE A 320 -6.06 3.32 -3.20
N THR A 321 -5.12 4.26 -3.39
CA THR A 321 -3.84 3.99 -4.05
C THR A 321 -3.03 2.94 -3.30
N LEU A 322 -3.14 2.91 -1.95
CA LEU A 322 -2.49 1.90 -1.12
C LEU A 322 -3.14 0.52 -1.30
N LEU A 323 -4.48 0.45 -1.36
CA LEU A 323 -5.20 -0.81 -1.61
C LEU A 323 -4.83 -1.41 -2.96
N ARG A 324 -4.78 -0.57 -4.01
CA ARG A 324 -4.32 -0.98 -5.35
C ARG A 324 -2.88 -1.50 -5.33
N ARG A 325 -1.98 -0.82 -4.63
CA ARG A 325 -0.57 -1.24 -4.52
C ARG A 325 -0.44 -2.62 -3.88
N GLU A 326 -1.26 -2.92 -2.88
CA GLU A 326 -1.28 -4.25 -2.25
C GLU A 326 -1.75 -5.35 -3.21
N LEU A 327 -2.78 -5.10 -4.02
CA LEU A 327 -3.22 -6.08 -5.02
C LEU A 327 -2.18 -6.30 -6.12
N LYS A 328 -1.55 -5.22 -6.61
CA LYS A 328 -0.48 -5.33 -7.61
C LYS A 328 0.68 -6.21 -7.13
N GLN A 329 1.05 -6.10 -5.85
CA GLN A 329 2.11 -6.96 -5.28
C GLN A 329 1.72 -8.43 -5.20
N SER A 330 0.42 -8.72 -5.15
CA SER A 330 -0.11 -10.08 -5.10
C SER A 330 -0.46 -10.63 -6.49
N ASP A 331 -0.07 -9.94 -7.57
CA ASP A 331 -0.46 -10.27 -8.96
C ASP A 331 -1.99 -10.28 -9.18
N GLU A 332 -2.72 -9.56 -8.34
CA GLU A 332 -4.19 -9.42 -8.40
C GLU A 332 -4.58 -8.13 -9.15
N ARG A 333 -5.76 -8.14 -9.78
CA ARG A 333 -6.15 -7.05 -10.69
C ARG A 333 -7.07 -6.04 -10.01
N PHE A 334 -6.68 -4.77 -10.06
CA PHE A 334 -7.50 -3.62 -9.63
C PHE A 334 -8.05 -2.88 -10.86
N GLN A 335 -9.38 -2.85 -11.02
CA GLN A 335 -10.06 -2.18 -12.13
C GLN A 335 -10.86 -0.99 -11.61
N LEU A 336 -10.46 0.23 -11.97
CA LEU A 336 -11.25 1.42 -11.69
C LEU A 336 -12.53 1.44 -12.52
N MET A 337 -13.63 1.87 -11.90
CA MET A 337 -14.93 2.00 -12.55
C MET A 337 -15.17 3.48 -12.88
N ALA A 338 -14.83 3.86 -14.11
CA ALA A 338 -15.19 5.17 -14.65
C ALA A 338 -16.62 5.15 -15.21
N GLN A 339 -17.42 6.17 -14.92
CA GLN A 339 -18.71 6.44 -15.56
C GLN A 339 -18.57 7.67 -16.44
N ASP A 340 -19.03 7.60 -17.70
CA ASP A 340 -19.04 8.72 -18.65
C ASP A 340 -17.68 9.44 -18.79
N ASN A 341 -16.60 8.66 -18.89
CA ASN A 341 -15.22 9.16 -18.86
C ASN A 341 -14.89 9.97 -17.60
N GLY A 342 -15.49 9.71 -16.44
CA GLY A 342 -15.29 10.40 -15.16
C GLY A 342 -15.17 9.41 -13.99
N LEU A 343 -14.44 9.77 -12.92
CA LEU A 343 -14.52 9.03 -11.66
C LEU A 343 -15.15 9.94 -10.61
N THR A 344 -16.37 9.61 -10.19
CA THR A 344 -17.16 10.46 -9.31
C THR A 344 -17.01 9.98 -7.86
N PHE A 345 -16.61 10.87 -6.96
CA PHE A 345 -16.69 10.65 -5.51
C PHE A 345 -17.85 11.49 -4.99
N ALA A 346 -19.04 10.90 -4.97
CA ALA A 346 -20.23 11.57 -4.47
C ALA A 346 -20.52 11.15 -3.03
N PHE A 347 -21.17 12.02 -2.27
CA PHE A 347 -21.68 11.72 -0.94
C PHE A 347 -22.92 10.80 -0.98
N ARG A 348 -22.81 9.69 -1.72
CA ARG A 348 -23.81 8.64 -1.94
C ARG A 348 -23.09 7.34 -2.34
N PRO A 349 -23.72 6.17 -2.16
CA PRO A 349 -23.13 4.90 -2.56
C PRO A 349 -22.64 4.93 -4.01
N THR A 350 -21.33 4.76 -4.18
CA THR A 350 -20.68 4.84 -5.49
C THR A 350 -19.68 3.71 -5.67
N LEU A 351 -19.77 2.96 -6.78
CA LEU A 351 -18.80 1.92 -7.12
C LEU A 351 -17.52 2.58 -7.64
N ILE A 352 -16.42 2.42 -6.92
CA ILE A 352 -15.13 3.03 -7.24
C ILE A 352 -14.26 2.09 -8.08
N ALA A 353 -14.20 0.82 -7.68
CA ALA A 353 -13.35 -0.17 -8.34
C ALA A 353 -13.89 -1.59 -8.19
N LYS A 354 -13.52 -2.45 -9.13
CA LYS A 354 -13.65 -3.90 -9.05
C LYS A 354 -12.28 -4.51 -8.78
N LEU A 355 -12.19 -5.31 -7.74
CA LEU A 355 -11.00 -6.02 -7.33
C LEU A 355 -11.18 -7.48 -7.73
N HIS A 356 -10.37 -7.95 -8.66
CA HIS A 356 -10.32 -9.35 -9.05
C HIS A 356 -9.25 -10.00 -8.19
N VAL A 357 -9.69 -10.80 -7.23
CA VAL A 357 -8.84 -11.50 -6.27
C VAL A 357 -9.05 -13.00 -6.47
N SER A 358 -8.04 -13.67 -7.01
CA SER A 358 -8.12 -15.07 -7.43
C SER A 358 -9.30 -15.27 -8.41
N ASN A 359 -10.34 -16.02 -8.01
CA ASN A 359 -11.53 -16.25 -8.85
C ASN A 359 -12.74 -15.39 -8.44
N ASN A 360 -12.57 -14.48 -7.48
CA ASN A 360 -13.65 -13.62 -6.98
C ASN A 360 -13.53 -12.20 -7.54
N VAL A 361 -14.69 -11.55 -7.67
CA VAL A 361 -14.77 -10.12 -7.93
C VAL A 361 -15.41 -9.44 -6.72
N LEU A 362 -14.70 -8.46 -6.17
CA LEU A 362 -15.13 -7.66 -5.04
C LEU A 362 -15.36 -6.22 -5.49
N ASP A 363 -16.43 -5.60 -5.02
CA ASP A 363 -16.79 -4.23 -5.34
C ASP A 363 -16.31 -3.29 -4.22
N LEU A 364 -15.40 -2.37 -4.55
CA LEU A 364 -15.00 -1.29 -3.66
C LEU A 364 -16.02 -0.15 -3.79
N MET A 365 -16.86 0.00 -2.78
CA MET A 365 -17.93 1.00 -2.71
C MET A 365 -17.53 2.15 -1.79
N ALA A 366 -17.64 3.38 -2.27
CA ALA A 366 -17.57 4.57 -1.42
C ALA A 366 -18.95 4.90 -0.83
N GLU A 367 -18.97 5.45 0.39
CA GLU A 367 -20.17 6.03 1.00
C GLU A 367 -21.37 5.06 1.06
N LEU A 368 -21.09 3.76 1.17
CA LEU A 368 -22.12 2.72 1.18
C LEU A 368 -22.90 2.78 2.49
N ARG A 369 -24.16 3.20 2.41
CA ARG A 369 -25.06 3.24 3.55
C ARG A 369 -25.60 1.85 3.86
N VAL A 370 -25.33 1.36 5.06
CA VAL A 370 -25.83 0.06 5.55
C VAL A 370 -26.83 0.32 6.66
N ALA A 371 -28.09 -0.05 6.42
CA ALA A 371 -29.15 0.00 7.41
C ALA A 371 -29.08 -1.23 8.32
N ASN A 372 -29.23 -1.02 9.62
CA ASN A 372 -29.43 -2.15 10.55
C ASN A 372 -30.51 -1.81 11.58
N PRO A 373 -31.80 -2.00 11.21
CA PRO A 373 -32.90 -1.73 12.11
C PRO A 373 -32.80 -2.64 13.34
N GLY A 374 -32.78 -2.04 14.53
CA GLY A 374 -32.74 -2.77 15.82
C GLY A 374 -31.36 -2.83 16.48
N VAL A 375 -30.29 -2.36 15.84
CA VAL A 375 -28.97 -2.22 16.50
C VAL A 375 -28.81 -0.82 17.08
N LYS A 376 -28.62 -0.74 18.41
CA LYS A 376 -28.27 0.51 19.08
C LYS A 376 -26.80 0.85 18.82
N LEU A 377 -26.56 1.88 18.02
CA LEU A 377 -25.24 2.40 17.72
C LEU A 377 -24.72 3.25 18.89
N ALA A 378 -23.39 3.29 19.04
CA ALA A 378 -22.70 4.00 20.10
C ALA A 378 -22.42 5.48 19.76
N GLY A 379 -22.24 5.80 18.47
CA GLY A 379 -21.97 7.17 18.03
C GLY A 379 -23.22 8.06 18.02
N ASP A 380 -23.12 9.24 18.63
CA ASP A 380 -24.23 10.21 18.74
C ASP A 380 -24.77 10.69 17.36
N GLY A 381 -23.96 10.60 16.31
CA GLY A 381 -24.33 10.96 14.93
C GLY A 381 -24.94 9.82 14.10
N ARG A 382 -25.06 8.61 14.64
CA ARG A 382 -25.54 7.43 13.90
C ARG A 382 -26.76 6.83 14.61
N SER A 383 -27.96 7.08 14.08
CA SER A 383 -29.19 6.61 14.74
C SER A 383 -29.74 5.31 14.18
N GLN A 384 -29.62 5.06 12.87
CA GLN A 384 -30.17 3.87 12.20
C GLN A 384 -29.32 3.28 11.07
N ASN A 385 -28.27 3.98 10.66
CA ASN A 385 -27.44 3.57 9.54
C ASN A 385 -25.99 3.91 9.83
N ILE A 386 -25.09 3.13 9.25
CA ILE A 386 -23.67 3.46 9.14
C ILE A 386 -23.35 3.83 7.69
N GLN A 387 -22.34 4.66 7.50
CA GLN A 387 -21.86 5.11 6.20
C GLN A 387 -20.35 5.34 6.33
N PRO A 388 -19.54 4.27 6.21
CA PRO A 388 -18.09 4.41 6.17
C PRO A 388 -17.63 5.02 4.84
N ASP A 389 -16.42 5.60 4.84
CA ASP A 389 -15.84 6.16 3.61
C ASP A 389 -15.72 5.11 2.50
N TYR A 390 -15.25 3.89 2.83
CA TYR A 390 -15.20 2.77 1.89
C TYR A 390 -15.63 1.43 2.50
N SER A 391 -16.30 0.61 1.70
CA SER A 391 -16.67 -0.77 1.99
C SER A 391 -16.28 -1.68 0.84
N LEU A 392 -15.72 -2.86 1.14
CA LEU A 392 -15.49 -3.92 0.16
C LEU A 392 -16.63 -4.92 0.21
N VAL A 393 -17.40 -5.00 -0.87
CA VAL A 393 -18.58 -5.85 -1.00
C VAL A 393 -18.23 -7.09 -1.82
N GLN A 394 -18.58 -8.26 -1.29
CA GLN A 394 -18.53 -9.53 -2.01
C GLN A 394 -19.95 -9.99 -2.32
N HIS A 395 -20.18 -10.34 -3.57
CA HIS A 395 -21.42 -10.98 -4.02
C HIS A 395 -21.27 -12.50 -3.87
N LEU A 396 -22.23 -13.13 -3.21
CA LEU A 396 -22.26 -14.57 -2.98
C LEU A 396 -23.10 -15.27 -4.06
N ALA A 397 -22.87 -16.58 -4.23
CA ALA A 397 -23.54 -17.38 -5.27
C ALA A 397 -25.06 -17.46 -5.09
N ASP A 398 -25.56 -17.28 -3.87
CA ASP A 398 -27.00 -17.23 -3.54
C ASP A 398 -27.64 -15.86 -3.84
N GLY A 399 -26.88 -14.93 -4.44
CA GLY A 399 -27.32 -13.57 -4.77
C GLY A 399 -27.26 -12.60 -3.59
N THR A 400 -26.84 -13.04 -2.40
CA THR A 400 -26.66 -12.17 -1.24
C THR A 400 -25.34 -11.41 -1.30
N GLN A 401 -25.26 -10.30 -0.56
CA GLN A 401 -24.06 -9.49 -0.45
C GLN A 401 -23.52 -9.55 0.96
N ARG A 402 -22.19 -9.58 1.08
CA ARG A 402 -21.50 -9.41 2.36
C ARG A 402 -20.45 -8.32 2.25
N ILE A 403 -20.25 -7.59 3.35
CA ILE A 403 -19.16 -6.63 3.48
C ILE A 403 -18.02 -7.32 4.21
N VAL A 404 -16.86 -7.39 3.56
CA VAL A 404 -15.68 -8.12 4.05
C VAL A 404 -14.58 -7.17 4.56
N TYR A 405 -14.67 -5.89 4.18
CA TYR A 405 -13.77 -4.85 4.65
C TYR A 405 -14.49 -3.51 4.77
N VAL A 406 -14.13 -2.73 5.78
CA VAL A 406 -14.56 -1.35 5.98
C VAL A 406 -13.32 -0.50 6.25
N LEU A 407 -13.22 0.65 5.60
CA LEU A 407 -12.16 1.62 5.79
C LEU A 407 -12.75 3.02 6.03
N GLU A 408 -12.36 3.61 7.15
CA GLU A 408 -12.67 4.99 7.52
C GLU A 408 -11.39 5.85 7.44
N ALA A 409 -11.45 6.99 6.76
CA ALA A 409 -10.37 7.94 6.60
C ALA A 409 -10.57 9.15 7.52
N LYS A 410 -9.65 9.38 8.46
CA LYS A 410 -9.64 10.52 9.38
C LYS A 410 -8.37 11.35 9.23
N GLN A 411 -8.47 12.66 9.52
CA GLN A 411 -7.33 13.59 9.48
C GLN A 411 -7.26 14.46 10.71
N TYR A 412 -7.61 13.90 11.86
CA TYR A 412 -7.58 14.67 13.08
C TYR A 412 -6.16 14.84 13.57
N ALA A 413 -5.74 16.09 13.73
CA ALA A 413 -4.48 16.45 14.35
C ALA A 413 -4.39 16.07 15.85
N ARG A 414 -5.54 15.85 16.50
CA ARG A 414 -5.67 15.19 17.80
C ARG A 414 -6.77 14.15 17.68
N ALA A 415 -6.44 12.87 17.86
CA ALA A 415 -7.45 11.83 17.84
C ALA A 415 -8.51 12.09 18.90
N ASN A 416 -9.77 12.09 18.48
CA ASN A 416 -10.87 11.91 19.41
C ASN A 416 -11.08 10.41 19.61
N THR A 417 -10.38 9.83 20.60
CA THR A 417 -10.40 8.38 20.87
C THR A 417 -11.81 7.85 21.10
N ARG A 418 -12.71 8.66 21.66
CA ARG A 418 -14.12 8.29 21.82
C ARG A 418 -14.78 8.10 20.46
N ASN A 419 -14.72 9.12 19.60
CA ASN A 419 -15.32 9.05 18.26
C ASN A 419 -14.70 7.94 17.39
N PHE A 420 -13.39 7.68 17.54
CA PHE A 420 -12.71 6.60 16.81
C PHE A 420 -13.26 5.23 17.24
N ASN A 421 -13.35 5.01 18.55
CA ASN A 421 -13.84 3.73 19.09
C ASN A 421 -15.31 3.52 18.79
N GLU A 422 -16.14 4.57 18.88
CA GLU A 422 -17.55 4.50 18.49
C GLU A 422 -17.70 4.17 17.00
N ALA A 423 -16.92 4.79 16.11
CA ALA A 423 -16.94 4.47 14.68
C ALA A 423 -16.54 3.01 14.39
N LEU A 424 -15.39 2.57 14.91
CA LEU A 424 -14.92 1.19 14.75
C LEU A 424 -15.95 0.17 15.27
N TYR A 425 -16.46 0.42 16.47
CA TYR A 425 -17.48 -0.42 17.10
C TYR A 425 -18.76 -0.50 16.26
N ASP A 426 -19.32 0.64 15.86
CA ASP A 426 -20.55 0.71 15.07
C ASP A 426 -20.40 -0.04 13.73
N TYR A 427 -19.29 0.19 13.04
CA TYR A 427 -19.03 -0.44 11.74
C TYR A 427 -18.84 -1.95 11.85
N ALA A 428 -18.11 -2.43 12.85
CA ALA A 428 -17.90 -3.87 13.04
C ALA A 428 -19.14 -4.57 13.60
N ARG A 429 -19.96 -3.89 14.41
CA ARG A 429 -21.20 -4.43 14.94
C ARG A 429 -22.25 -4.63 13.85
N VAL A 430 -22.37 -3.67 12.92
CA VAL A 430 -23.28 -3.79 11.78
C VAL A 430 -22.72 -4.75 10.73
N ASN A 431 -21.43 -4.65 10.39
CA ASN A 431 -20.78 -5.54 9.43
C ASN A 431 -20.09 -6.69 10.16
N THR A 432 -20.87 -7.70 10.56
CA THR A 432 -20.41 -8.81 11.40
C THR A 432 -19.30 -9.67 10.78
N GLN A 433 -19.14 -9.60 9.45
CA GLN A 433 -18.13 -10.36 8.69
C GLN A 433 -16.99 -9.49 8.15
N ALA A 434 -16.92 -8.20 8.48
CA ALA A 434 -15.89 -7.31 7.95
C ALA A 434 -14.67 -7.22 8.87
N LEU A 435 -13.48 -7.06 8.29
CA LEU A 435 -12.40 -6.35 8.98
C LEU A 435 -12.66 -4.85 8.89
N VAL A 436 -12.39 -4.11 9.98
CA VAL A 436 -12.69 -2.68 10.07
C VAL A 436 -11.43 -1.90 10.41
N ALA A 437 -11.04 -1.01 9.51
CA ALA A 437 -9.89 -0.13 9.67
C ALA A 437 -10.32 1.33 9.81
N LEU A 438 -9.63 2.06 10.68
CA LEU A 438 -9.65 3.51 10.72
C LEU A 438 -8.23 4.03 10.47
N ALA A 439 -8.01 4.65 9.32
CA ALA A 439 -6.74 5.27 8.96
C ALA A 439 -6.76 6.76 9.33
N ASN A 440 -5.93 7.16 10.29
CA ASN A 440 -5.78 8.57 10.64
C ASN A 440 -4.47 9.14 10.09
N TYR A 441 -4.55 10.30 9.42
CA TYR A 441 -3.35 11.05 9.00
C TYR A 441 -2.51 11.49 10.21
N GLY A 442 -3.19 11.87 11.30
CA GLY A 442 -2.57 12.24 12.56
C GLY A 442 -2.34 11.05 13.51
N PRO A 443 -1.92 11.31 14.76
CA PRO A 443 -1.64 10.26 15.73
C PRO A 443 -2.91 9.50 16.17
N VAL A 444 -2.74 8.26 16.63
CA VAL A 444 -3.74 7.50 17.40
C VAL A 444 -3.13 7.19 18.78
N PRO A 445 -3.81 7.49 19.90
CA PRO A 445 -3.29 7.22 21.23
C PRO A 445 -3.10 5.73 21.49
N ALA A 446 -2.00 5.34 22.13
CA ALA A 446 -1.71 3.94 22.47
C ALA A 446 -2.78 3.27 23.36
N CYS A 447 -3.59 4.05 24.09
CA CYS A 447 -4.71 3.52 24.88
C CYS A 447 -5.97 3.18 24.05
N GLN A 448 -6.00 3.50 22.75
CA GLN A 448 -7.15 3.31 21.89
C GLN A 448 -7.65 1.85 21.85
N PRO A 449 -6.80 0.82 21.64
CA PRO A 449 -7.25 -0.57 21.58
C PRO A 449 -7.87 -1.05 22.89
N LYS A 450 -7.24 -0.70 24.03
CA LYS A 450 -7.77 -1.01 25.37
C LYS A 450 -9.15 -0.40 25.57
N LYS A 451 -9.33 0.88 25.23
CA LYS A 451 -10.61 1.57 25.35
C LYS A 451 -11.69 1.01 24.40
N LEU A 452 -11.29 0.47 23.24
CA LEU A 452 -12.21 -0.20 22.34
C LEU A 452 -12.68 -1.53 22.95
N ALA A 453 -11.76 -2.34 23.48
CA ALA A 453 -12.10 -3.57 24.18
C ALA A 453 -13.06 -3.31 25.35
N GLU A 454 -12.79 -2.28 26.18
CA GLU A 454 -13.69 -1.86 27.27
C GLU A 454 -15.09 -1.44 26.76
N LEU A 455 -15.18 -0.76 25.61
CA LEU A 455 -16.46 -0.43 24.98
C LEU A 455 -17.20 -1.69 24.53
N CYS A 456 -16.51 -2.62 23.87
CA CYS A 456 -17.07 -3.89 23.42
C CYS A 456 -17.57 -4.75 24.60
N THR A 457 -16.78 -4.89 25.66
CA THR A 457 -17.16 -5.64 26.87
C THR A 457 -18.41 -5.06 27.53
N ARG A 458 -18.50 -3.73 27.66
CA ARG A 458 -19.69 -3.07 28.24
C ARG A 458 -20.97 -3.32 27.44
N ASN A 459 -20.86 -3.58 26.15
CA ASN A 459 -22.00 -3.86 25.28
C ASN A 459 -22.23 -5.36 25.00
N GLY A 460 -21.40 -6.24 25.57
CA GLY A 460 -21.51 -7.70 25.41
C GLY A 460 -20.96 -8.27 24.09
N ASP A 461 -20.21 -7.49 23.32
CA ASP A 461 -19.76 -7.86 21.98
C ASP A 461 -18.32 -8.42 21.98
N LYS A 462 -18.17 -9.74 22.17
CA LYS A 462 -16.85 -10.37 22.38
C LYS A 462 -15.91 -10.34 21.15
N ASN A 463 -16.45 -10.29 19.93
CA ASN A 463 -15.67 -10.46 18.68
C ASN A 463 -15.48 -9.14 17.89
N VAL A 464 -15.98 -8.01 18.41
CA VAL A 464 -15.92 -6.73 17.68
C VAL A 464 -14.51 -6.15 17.71
N SER A 465 -13.87 -6.11 18.88
CA SER A 465 -12.52 -5.52 19.03
C SER A 465 -11.45 -6.28 18.26
N GLU A 466 -11.60 -7.59 18.07
CA GLU A 466 -10.61 -8.44 17.37
C GLU A 466 -10.53 -8.17 15.86
N ARG A 467 -11.56 -7.54 15.29
CA ARG A 467 -11.66 -7.20 13.86
C ARG A 467 -11.43 -5.72 13.57
N CYS A 468 -11.14 -4.92 14.58
CA CYS A 468 -11.04 -3.47 14.47
C CYS A 468 -9.61 -2.99 14.72
N GLU A 469 -9.08 -2.13 13.85
CA GLU A 469 -7.77 -1.53 14.03
C GLU A 469 -7.75 -0.05 13.63
N ALA A 470 -7.09 0.79 14.45
CA ALA A 470 -6.87 2.20 14.16
C ALA A 470 -5.39 2.45 13.86
N PHE A 471 -5.10 2.94 12.65
CA PHE A 471 -3.74 3.20 12.17
C PHE A 471 -3.39 4.68 12.35
N ALA A 472 -2.23 4.95 12.96
CA ALA A 472 -1.73 6.29 13.24
C ALA A 472 -0.73 6.76 12.20
N GLY A 473 -0.76 8.04 11.84
CA GLY A 473 0.28 8.61 10.98
C GLY A 473 0.34 7.95 9.61
N VAL A 474 -0.79 7.51 9.07
CA VAL A 474 -0.84 6.90 7.73
C VAL A 474 -0.63 8.03 6.73
N THR A 475 0.60 8.23 6.29
CA THR A 475 1.05 9.31 5.40
C THR A 475 2.05 8.77 4.38
N PRO A 476 2.22 9.39 3.20
CA PRO A 476 3.15 8.89 2.17
C PRO A 476 4.61 8.75 2.63
N THR A 477 5.03 9.51 3.64
CA THR A 477 6.38 9.48 4.21
C THR A 477 6.53 8.49 5.38
N ASN A 478 5.44 7.85 5.82
CA ASN A 478 5.45 6.86 6.89
C ASN A 478 5.20 5.45 6.33
N ALA A 479 6.25 4.84 5.79
CA ALA A 479 6.18 3.52 5.15
C ALA A 479 5.64 2.43 6.09
N ILE A 480 6.03 2.46 7.37
CA ILE A 480 5.59 1.46 8.36
C ILE A 480 4.06 1.50 8.52
N SER A 481 3.50 2.68 8.76
CA SER A 481 2.05 2.81 8.98
C SER A 481 1.23 2.49 7.73
N THR A 482 1.69 2.94 6.55
CA THR A 482 1.03 2.59 5.28
C THR A 482 1.08 1.09 5.00
N HIS A 483 2.19 0.42 5.32
CA HIS A 483 2.34 -1.02 5.18
C HIS A 483 1.45 -1.80 6.15
N GLN A 484 1.34 -1.36 7.41
CA GLN A 484 0.43 -1.98 8.37
C GLN A 484 -1.03 -1.93 7.89
N LEU A 485 -1.47 -0.78 7.38
CA LEU A 485 -2.81 -0.66 6.78
C LEU A 485 -2.98 -1.59 5.58
N ARG A 486 -1.97 -1.69 4.72
CA ARG A 486 -1.99 -2.58 3.55
C ARG A 486 -2.02 -4.05 3.94
N LEU A 487 -1.26 -4.48 4.95
CA LEU A 487 -1.32 -5.84 5.48
C LEU A 487 -2.70 -6.14 6.08
N HIS A 488 -3.29 -5.19 6.78
CA HIS A 488 -4.66 -5.36 7.30
C HIS A 488 -5.68 -5.49 6.17
N PHE A 489 -5.53 -4.74 5.08
CA PHE A 489 -6.33 -4.92 3.86
C PHE A 489 -6.06 -6.26 3.17
N ARG A 490 -4.80 -6.70 3.10
CA ARG A 490 -4.41 -8.01 2.57
C ARG A 490 -5.15 -9.12 3.31
N ARG A 491 -5.17 -9.09 4.63
CA ARG A 491 -5.95 -10.03 5.46
C ARG A 491 -7.43 -9.99 5.08
N ALA A 492 -7.99 -8.81 4.79
CA ALA A 492 -9.37 -8.72 4.35
C ALA A 492 -9.60 -9.47 3.03
N VAL A 493 -8.69 -9.39 2.06
CA VAL A 493 -8.86 -10.09 0.78
C VAL A 493 -8.45 -11.58 0.83
N THR A 494 -7.53 -11.99 1.71
CA THR A 494 -7.07 -13.38 1.81
C THR A 494 -7.81 -14.22 2.85
N GLU A 495 -8.29 -13.61 3.94
CA GLU A 495 -8.89 -14.31 5.09
C GLU A 495 -10.40 -14.05 5.28
N TYR A 496 -10.93 -12.94 4.75
CA TYR A 496 -12.33 -12.51 4.95
C TYR A 496 -13.14 -12.51 3.64
N ALA A 497 -12.54 -12.05 2.54
CA ALA A 497 -13.08 -12.17 1.20
C ALA A 497 -12.82 -13.58 0.66
N LEU A 498 -13.36 -14.59 1.34
CA LEU A 498 -13.03 -15.98 1.09
C LEU A 498 -13.21 -16.33 -0.40
N PRO A 499 -12.17 -16.77 -1.13
CA PRO A 499 -12.36 -17.72 -2.19
C PRO A 499 -12.86 -19.00 -1.53
N LEU A 500 -14.07 -19.44 -1.87
CA LEU A 500 -14.50 -20.77 -1.48
C LEU A 500 -13.46 -21.76 -2.04
N PRO A 501 -12.98 -22.72 -1.24
CA PRO A 501 -12.00 -23.68 -1.72
C PRO A 501 -12.60 -24.43 -2.91
N ARG A 502 -11.76 -24.76 -3.89
CA ARG A 502 -12.17 -25.69 -4.95
C ARG A 502 -12.02 -27.10 -4.44
N LEU A 503 -13.04 -27.90 -4.68
CA LEU A 503 -13.09 -29.28 -4.22
C LEU A 503 -12.64 -30.20 -5.35
N ILE A 504 -11.48 -30.81 -5.18
CA ILE A 504 -11.01 -31.90 -6.02
C ILE A 504 -11.85 -33.12 -5.66
N ILE A 505 -12.54 -33.67 -6.64
CA ILE A 505 -13.35 -34.88 -6.48
C ILE A 505 -12.49 -36.07 -6.90
N ASP A 506 -12.25 -36.97 -5.95
CA ASP A 506 -11.74 -38.28 -6.30
C ASP A 506 -12.84 -39.11 -6.96
N MET A 507 -12.51 -39.66 -8.14
CA MET A 507 -13.34 -40.59 -8.91
C MET A 507 -12.60 -41.90 -9.18
N SER A 508 -11.65 -42.23 -8.32
CA SER A 508 -11.00 -43.53 -8.29
C SER A 508 -12.01 -44.67 -8.15
N SER A 509 -11.58 -45.90 -8.47
CA SER A 509 -12.43 -47.07 -8.35
C SER A 509 -12.88 -47.35 -6.91
N SER A 510 -12.13 -46.91 -5.89
CA SER A 510 -12.49 -47.11 -4.49
C SER A 510 -13.73 -46.29 -4.10
N MET A 511 -13.87 -45.08 -4.65
CA MET A 511 -15.07 -44.24 -4.49
C MET A 511 -16.33 -44.92 -5.00
N GLY A 512 -16.25 -45.76 -6.03
CA GLY A 512 -17.37 -46.49 -6.60
C GLY A 512 -18.11 -47.43 -5.66
N HIS A 513 -17.41 -47.89 -4.62
CA HIS A 513 -17.88 -48.93 -3.72
C HIS A 513 -17.88 -48.49 -2.26
N VAL A 514 -17.65 -47.20 -1.99
CA VAL A 514 -17.53 -46.67 -0.63
C VAL A 514 -18.85 -46.79 0.13
N LEU A 515 -19.99 -46.46 -0.49
CA LEU A 515 -21.30 -46.45 0.16
C LEU A 515 -21.92 -47.85 0.27
N ASN A 516 -22.47 -48.17 1.43
CA ASN A 516 -23.34 -49.33 1.59
C ASN A 516 -24.76 -49.08 1.02
N ALA A 517 -25.53 -50.16 0.83
CA ALA A 517 -26.87 -50.11 0.23
C ALA A 517 -27.85 -49.18 0.97
N ASN A 518 -27.73 -49.05 2.30
CA ASN A 518 -28.60 -48.17 3.10
C ASN A 518 -28.19 -46.69 2.95
N ALA A 519 -26.89 -46.42 2.85
CA ALA A 519 -26.34 -45.07 2.71
C ALA A 519 -26.60 -44.48 1.31
N GLN A 520 -26.70 -45.33 0.30
CA GLN A 520 -26.93 -44.90 -1.09
C GLN A 520 -28.26 -44.15 -1.28
N GLY A 521 -29.30 -44.50 -0.51
CA GLY A 521 -30.57 -43.77 -0.49
C GLY A 521 -30.48 -42.34 0.06
N ASN A 522 -29.47 -42.05 0.88
CA ASN A 522 -29.25 -40.73 1.49
C ASN A 522 -28.26 -39.86 0.70
N TRP A 523 -27.57 -40.42 -0.31
CA TRP A 523 -26.59 -39.69 -1.11
C TRP A 523 -27.09 -38.38 -1.70
N PRO A 524 -28.31 -38.30 -2.28
CA PRO A 524 -28.80 -37.03 -2.85
C PRO A 524 -28.84 -35.88 -1.84
N ILE A 525 -29.13 -36.16 -0.58
CA ILE A 525 -29.17 -35.15 0.49
C ILE A 525 -27.74 -34.67 0.81
N LEU A 526 -26.79 -35.60 0.95
CA LEU A 526 -25.39 -35.31 1.21
C LEU A 526 -24.71 -34.55 0.06
N ALA A 527 -24.93 -35.00 -1.18
CA ALA A 527 -24.51 -34.30 -2.39
C ALA A 527 -25.06 -32.87 -2.41
N GLY A 528 -26.32 -32.69 -2.00
CA GLY A 528 -26.95 -31.38 -1.83
C GLY A 528 -26.23 -30.49 -0.82
N HIS A 529 -25.83 -31.01 0.34
CA HIS A 529 -25.06 -30.25 1.34
C HIS A 529 -23.71 -29.75 0.79
N ILE A 530 -23.00 -30.60 0.06
CA ILE A 530 -21.71 -30.24 -0.57
C ILE A 530 -21.95 -29.22 -1.69
N ALA A 531 -22.93 -29.43 -2.56
CA ALA A 531 -23.23 -28.49 -3.65
C ALA A 531 -23.66 -27.11 -3.16
N ASN A 532 -24.47 -27.07 -2.09
CA ASN A 532 -24.95 -25.83 -1.47
C ASN A 532 -23.88 -25.08 -0.65
N SER A 533 -22.67 -25.64 -0.52
CA SER A 533 -21.53 -24.92 0.07
C SER A 533 -21.00 -23.81 -0.85
N GLY A 534 -21.36 -23.83 -2.15
CA GLY A 534 -20.90 -22.87 -3.14
C GLY A 534 -19.49 -23.12 -3.68
N MET A 535 -18.85 -24.23 -3.28
CA MET A 535 -17.55 -24.63 -3.82
C MET A 535 -17.66 -25.04 -5.29
N GLY A 536 -16.67 -24.64 -6.11
CA GLY A 536 -16.50 -25.16 -7.46
C GLY A 536 -15.79 -26.51 -7.43
N LEU A 537 -16.07 -27.39 -8.39
CA LEU A 537 -15.44 -28.73 -8.43
C LEU A 537 -14.31 -28.79 -9.45
N ILE A 538 -13.33 -29.63 -9.13
CA ILE A 538 -12.33 -30.14 -10.07
C ILE A 538 -12.53 -31.65 -10.16
N LEU A 539 -12.95 -32.12 -11.33
CA LEU A 539 -13.09 -33.55 -11.59
C LEU A 539 -11.73 -34.10 -12.01
N ASN A 540 -11.08 -34.90 -11.15
CA ASN A 540 -9.70 -35.35 -11.39
C ASN A 540 -9.53 -36.06 -12.75
N GLN A 541 -10.51 -36.86 -13.18
CA GLN A 541 -10.48 -37.58 -14.46
C GLN A 541 -10.62 -36.66 -15.69
N HIS A 542 -11.25 -35.49 -15.54
CA HIS A 542 -11.53 -34.56 -16.63
C HIS A 542 -10.67 -33.30 -16.56
N TYR A 543 -9.66 -33.28 -15.69
CA TYR A 543 -8.78 -32.13 -15.52
C TYR A 543 -8.11 -31.72 -16.86
N PRO A 544 -8.23 -30.45 -17.28
CA PRO A 544 -8.51 -29.25 -16.48
C PRO A 544 -9.98 -28.79 -16.39
N THR A 545 -10.96 -29.64 -16.71
CA THR A 545 -12.37 -29.26 -16.69
C THR A 545 -12.83 -28.97 -15.26
N SER A 546 -13.31 -27.75 -15.04
CA SER A 546 -13.88 -27.31 -13.77
C SER A 546 -15.40 -27.22 -13.87
N VAL A 547 -16.09 -27.52 -12.77
CA VAL A 547 -17.55 -27.41 -12.68
C VAL A 547 -17.87 -26.15 -11.88
N SER A 548 -18.69 -25.29 -12.46
CA SER A 548 -19.13 -24.05 -11.82
C SER A 548 -20.06 -24.34 -10.63
N PRO A 549 -20.01 -23.54 -9.55
CA PRO A 549 -20.90 -23.69 -8.39
C PRO A 549 -22.39 -23.71 -8.75
N GLY A 550 -23.22 -24.32 -7.89
CA GLY A 550 -24.68 -24.37 -8.03
C GLY A 550 -25.19 -25.68 -8.64
N GLN A 551 -26.17 -25.59 -9.55
CA GLN A 551 -26.77 -26.77 -10.18
C GLN A 551 -25.75 -27.68 -10.89
N PRO A 552 -24.73 -27.17 -11.61
CA PRO A 552 -23.75 -28.04 -12.23
C PRO A 552 -22.94 -28.87 -11.22
N THR A 553 -22.55 -28.27 -10.09
CA THR A 553 -21.92 -28.97 -8.96
C THR A 553 -22.84 -30.06 -8.41
N HIS A 554 -24.13 -29.77 -8.25
CA HIS A 554 -25.11 -30.72 -7.75
C HIS A 554 -25.24 -31.94 -8.68
N ASP A 555 -25.39 -31.71 -9.98
CA ASP A 555 -25.52 -32.77 -10.97
C ASP A 555 -24.25 -33.64 -11.05
N ALA A 556 -23.07 -33.01 -10.97
CA ALA A 556 -21.79 -33.71 -10.93
C ALA A 556 -21.63 -34.59 -9.69
N MET A 557 -22.06 -34.11 -8.51
CA MET A 557 -22.02 -34.90 -7.27
C MET A 557 -23.01 -36.07 -7.32
N LEU A 558 -24.21 -35.89 -7.86
CA LEU A 558 -25.18 -36.99 -8.00
C LEU A 558 -24.64 -38.11 -8.90
N ALA A 559 -23.96 -37.75 -9.98
CA ALA A 559 -23.41 -38.70 -10.95
C ALA A 559 -22.14 -39.43 -10.48
N LEU A 560 -21.61 -39.11 -9.28
CA LEU A 560 -20.31 -39.59 -8.80
C LEU A 560 -20.17 -41.11 -8.83
N PHE A 561 -21.23 -41.85 -8.49
CA PHE A 561 -21.20 -43.32 -8.42
C PHE A 561 -21.72 -44.01 -9.68
N GLU A 562 -22.12 -43.26 -10.70
CA GLU A 562 -22.67 -43.83 -11.94
C GLU A 562 -21.59 -44.27 -12.94
N LYS A 563 -20.38 -43.70 -12.84
CA LYS A 563 -19.26 -43.97 -13.74
C LYS A 563 -17.94 -44.01 -12.97
N THR A 564 -17.57 -45.18 -12.45
CA THR A 564 -16.21 -45.42 -11.99
C THR A 564 -15.32 -45.72 -13.17
N VAL A 565 -14.20 -45.01 -13.27
CA VAL A 565 -13.30 -45.13 -14.42
C VAL A 565 -11.90 -45.46 -13.95
N ASN A 566 -11.26 -46.44 -14.61
CA ASN A 566 -9.87 -46.77 -14.36
C ASN A 566 -8.95 -45.74 -15.01
N GLY A 567 -8.35 -44.88 -14.18
CA GLY A 567 -7.18 -44.06 -14.54
C GLY A 567 -7.40 -42.56 -14.37
N THR A 568 -6.45 -41.88 -13.72
CA THR A 568 -6.44 -40.43 -13.50
C THR A 568 -5.06 -39.83 -13.76
N LYS A 569 -5.04 -38.53 -14.09
CA LYS A 569 -3.90 -37.67 -13.73
C LYS A 569 -3.88 -37.53 -12.21
N GLY A 570 -2.72 -37.63 -11.57
CA GLY A 570 -2.62 -37.65 -10.11
C GLY A 570 -3.12 -36.35 -9.46
N ILE A 571 -3.74 -36.43 -8.28
CA ILE A 571 -4.19 -35.26 -7.51
C ILE A 571 -3.00 -34.31 -7.25
N TYR A 572 -1.78 -34.85 -7.13
CA TYR A 572 -0.54 -34.09 -7.07
C TYR A 572 -0.32 -33.10 -8.26
N ASP A 573 -0.66 -33.48 -9.49
CA ASP A 573 -0.47 -32.60 -10.66
C ASP A 573 -1.45 -31.41 -10.62
N ILE A 574 -2.66 -31.66 -10.10
CA ILE A 574 -3.68 -30.63 -9.90
C ILE A 574 -3.20 -29.63 -8.84
N THR A 575 -2.69 -30.11 -7.70
CA THR A 575 -2.21 -29.22 -6.62
C THR A 575 -0.97 -28.40 -7.02
N ARG A 576 -0.20 -28.83 -8.02
CA ARG A 576 0.91 -28.04 -8.59
C ARG A 576 0.49 -26.97 -9.59
N THR A 577 -0.65 -27.15 -10.25
CA THR A 577 -1.07 -26.28 -11.37
C THR A 577 -2.17 -25.32 -10.98
N GLU A 578 -3.09 -25.74 -10.13
CA GLU A 578 -4.18 -24.90 -9.66
C GLU A 578 -3.71 -23.92 -8.58
N ARG A 579 -4.17 -22.67 -8.68
CA ARG A 579 -3.91 -21.62 -7.68
C ARG A 579 -5.09 -21.52 -6.71
N GLY A 580 -4.80 -21.18 -5.46
CA GLY A 580 -5.80 -20.94 -4.41
C GLY A 580 -5.95 -22.10 -3.42
N LEU A 581 -7.00 -22.04 -2.59
CA LEU A 581 -7.28 -23.05 -1.58
C LEU A 581 -7.93 -24.28 -2.23
N LEU A 582 -7.29 -25.43 -2.08
CA LEU A 582 -7.77 -26.70 -2.59
C LEU A 582 -8.18 -27.61 -1.44
N MET A 583 -9.31 -28.27 -1.60
CA MET A 583 -9.75 -29.36 -0.73
C MET A 583 -9.92 -30.64 -1.55
N LEU A 584 -9.86 -31.79 -0.88
CA LEU A 584 -10.08 -33.08 -1.51
C LEU A 584 -11.36 -33.71 -0.95
N PHE A 585 -12.17 -34.30 -1.83
CA PHE A 585 -13.27 -35.20 -1.48
C PHE A 585 -12.88 -36.62 -1.90
N THR A 586 -12.80 -37.53 -0.94
CA THR A 586 -12.27 -38.89 -1.14
C THR A 586 -12.87 -39.86 -0.12
N ASP A 587 -12.56 -41.15 -0.24
CA ASP A 587 -12.78 -42.15 0.80
C ASP A 587 -11.52 -42.30 1.70
N ASN A 588 -11.58 -43.23 2.66
CA ASN A 588 -10.44 -43.52 3.55
C ASN A 588 -9.19 -44.02 2.80
N SER A 589 -9.37 -44.78 1.70
CA SER A 589 -8.26 -45.31 0.91
C SER A 589 -7.49 -44.17 0.22
N GLY A 590 -8.21 -43.29 -0.49
CA GLY A 590 -7.59 -42.13 -1.12
C GLY A 590 -6.98 -41.17 -0.09
N PHE A 591 -7.60 -40.97 1.08
CA PHE A 591 -6.97 -40.18 2.15
C PHE A 591 -5.62 -40.76 2.60
N HIS A 592 -5.48 -42.09 2.64
CA HIS A 592 -4.20 -42.73 2.98
C HIS A 592 -3.15 -42.62 1.87
N GLU A 593 -3.56 -42.72 0.62
CA GLU A 593 -2.66 -42.61 -0.54
C GLU A 593 -2.10 -41.19 -0.70
N GLU A 594 -2.91 -40.16 -0.40
CA GLU A 594 -2.56 -38.76 -0.64
C GLU A 594 -1.85 -38.05 0.53
N ARG A 595 -1.38 -38.83 1.51
CA ARG A 595 -0.69 -38.33 2.71
C ARG A 595 0.56 -37.50 2.40
N ASN A 596 1.20 -37.74 1.26
CA ASN A 596 2.45 -37.10 0.86
C ASN A 596 2.32 -35.63 0.43
N TYR A 597 1.10 -35.11 0.30
CA TYR A 597 0.87 -33.70 -0.10
C TYR A 597 -0.31 -33.06 0.63
N HIS A 598 -0.60 -33.55 1.83
CA HIS A 598 -1.51 -32.91 2.77
C HIS A 598 -1.15 -31.44 3.07
N ASP A 599 0.13 -31.07 3.00
CA ASP A 599 0.60 -29.69 3.16
C ASP A 599 0.10 -28.75 2.04
N LYS A 600 -0.29 -29.30 0.88
CA LYS A 600 -0.86 -28.56 -0.26
C LYS A 600 -2.37 -28.40 -0.20
N LEU A 601 -3.04 -29.17 0.66
CA LEU A 601 -4.50 -29.15 0.79
C LEU A 601 -4.89 -28.37 2.05
N ALA A 602 -5.92 -27.53 1.92
CA ALA A 602 -6.50 -26.79 3.03
C ALA A 602 -7.30 -27.71 3.97
N GLY A 603 -7.90 -28.76 3.41
CA GLY A 603 -8.65 -29.77 4.15
C GLY A 603 -9.09 -30.93 3.27
N VAL A 604 -9.55 -32.00 3.90
CA VAL A 604 -10.06 -33.21 3.23
C VAL A 604 -11.44 -33.57 3.80
N ILE A 605 -12.38 -33.85 2.91
CA ILE A 605 -13.69 -34.43 3.21
C ILE A 605 -13.60 -35.91 2.87
N ILE A 606 -13.80 -36.75 3.87
CA ILE A 606 -13.73 -38.20 3.78
C ILE A 606 -15.15 -38.75 3.85
N LEU A 607 -15.56 -39.46 2.80
CA LEU A 607 -16.83 -40.16 2.76
C LEU A 607 -16.72 -41.52 3.46
N GLN A 608 -17.58 -41.74 4.44
CA GLN A 608 -17.64 -43.00 5.18
C GLN A 608 -18.66 -43.97 4.58
N PRO A 609 -18.53 -45.29 4.80
CA PRO A 609 -19.44 -46.28 4.21
C PRO A 609 -20.89 -46.19 4.64
N ASP A 610 -21.16 -45.58 5.80
CA ASP A 610 -22.49 -45.30 6.31
C ASP A 610 -23.12 -44.01 5.74
N GLY A 611 -22.40 -43.30 4.87
CA GLY A 611 -22.81 -42.05 4.27
C GLY A 611 -22.51 -40.83 5.13
N SER A 612 -21.88 -40.98 6.29
CA SER A 612 -21.39 -39.84 7.07
C SER A 612 -20.16 -39.20 6.41
N LEU A 613 -19.95 -37.91 6.68
CA LEU A 613 -18.80 -37.16 6.19
C LEU A 613 -17.89 -36.81 7.37
N GLU A 614 -16.61 -37.13 7.24
CA GLU A 614 -15.57 -36.66 8.15
C GLU A 614 -14.79 -35.54 7.48
N LEU A 615 -14.64 -34.41 8.15
CA LEU A 615 -13.88 -33.27 7.68
C LEU A 615 -12.62 -33.11 8.53
N ARG A 616 -11.46 -33.13 7.87
CA ARG A 616 -10.16 -32.87 8.50
C ARG A 616 -9.55 -31.60 7.93
N PHE A 617 -9.05 -30.75 8.82
CA PHE A 617 -8.44 -29.48 8.46
C PHE A 617 -6.92 -29.57 8.52
N ASN A 618 -6.26 -28.88 7.59
CA ASN A 618 -4.89 -28.47 7.81
C ASN A 618 -4.89 -27.32 8.84
N THR A 619 -4.11 -27.45 9.90
CA THR A 619 -4.04 -26.47 11.01
C THR A 619 -3.76 -25.04 10.54
N LEU A 620 -3.01 -24.86 9.46
CA LEU A 620 -2.71 -23.54 8.88
C LEU A 620 -3.95 -22.82 8.34
N TYR A 621 -4.96 -23.58 7.90
CA TYR A 621 -6.14 -23.05 7.22
C TYR A 621 -7.44 -23.26 7.99
N GLU A 622 -7.41 -23.90 9.16
CA GLU A 622 -8.59 -24.25 9.94
C GLU A 622 -9.49 -23.04 10.24
N SER A 623 -8.92 -21.96 10.76
CA SER A 623 -9.65 -20.72 11.06
C SER A 623 -10.36 -20.15 9.83
N LEU A 624 -9.70 -20.27 8.67
CA LEU A 624 -10.23 -19.80 7.39
C LEU A 624 -11.38 -20.70 6.92
N LEU A 625 -11.19 -22.03 6.91
CA LEU A 625 -12.21 -22.99 6.47
C LEU A 625 -13.46 -22.97 7.37
N ARG A 626 -13.28 -22.79 8.68
CA ARG A 626 -14.40 -22.60 9.62
C ARG A 626 -15.28 -21.41 9.29
N ARG A 627 -14.71 -20.36 8.69
CA ARG A 627 -15.47 -19.20 8.16
C ARG A 627 -16.03 -19.46 6.76
N ALA A 628 -15.31 -20.21 5.92
CA ALA A 628 -15.64 -20.41 4.51
C ALA A 628 -16.85 -21.32 4.30
N ILE A 629 -16.91 -22.43 5.02
CA ILE A 629 -17.87 -23.51 4.77
C ILE A 629 -18.67 -23.91 6.04
N PRO A 630 -19.24 -22.95 6.80
CA PRO A 630 -19.85 -23.23 8.10
C PRO A 630 -21.05 -24.19 8.01
N ARG A 631 -21.80 -24.14 6.91
CA ARG A 631 -22.93 -25.05 6.66
C ARG A 631 -22.48 -26.49 6.44
N LEU A 632 -21.39 -26.69 5.70
CA LEU A 632 -20.82 -28.01 5.47
C LEU A 632 -20.27 -28.58 6.78
N ILE A 633 -19.57 -27.76 7.56
CA ILE A 633 -19.05 -28.17 8.88
C ILE A 633 -20.18 -28.64 9.80
N ALA A 634 -21.32 -27.94 9.79
CA ALA A 634 -22.48 -28.30 10.62
C ALA A 634 -23.09 -29.67 10.27
N CYS A 635 -22.86 -30.19 9.06
CA CYS A 635 -23.33 -31.51 8.61
C CYS A 635 -22.21 -32.57 8.50
N THR A 636 -20.99 -32.27 8.97
CA THR A 636 -19.86 -33.21 8.98
C THR A 636 -19.36 -33.47 10.39
N HIS A 637 -18.81 -34.65 10.64
CA HIS A 637 -17.99 -34.91 11.82
C HIS A 637 -16.61 -34.28 11.63
N VAL A 638 -16.15 -33.45 12.58
CA VAL A 638 -14.82 -32.84 12.50
C VAL A 638 -13.80 -33.78 13.14
N GLY A 639 -12.93 -34.36 12.31
CA GLY A 639 -11.84 -35.23 12.76
C GLY A 639 -10.64 -34.43 13.29
N GLU A 640 -9.60 -35.13 13.73
CA GLU A 640 -8.36 -34.48 14.18
C GLU A 640 -7.71 -33.68 13.03
N PRO A 641 -7.32 -32.43 13.28
CA PRO A 641 -6.60 -31.63 12.29
C PRO A 641 -5.19 -32.20 12.07
N TYR A 642 -4.63 -31.93 10.89
CA TYR A 642 -3.32 -32.42 10.48
C TYR A 642 -2.37 -31.30 10.03
#